data_AF-A0AB34IGG9-F1
#
_entry.id   AF-A0AB34IGG9-F1
#
_cell.length_a   1.000
_cell.length_b   1.000
_cell.length_c   1.000
_cell.angle_alpha   90.00
_cell.angle_beta   90.00
_cell.angle_gamma   90.00
#
_symmetry.space_group_name_H-M   'P 1'
#
loop_
_entity.id
_entity.type
_entity.pdbx_description
1 polymer ?
#
loop_
_entity_poly.entity_id
_entity_poly.type
_entity_poly.pdbx_seq_one_letter_code
_entity_poly.pdbx_strand_id
1 'polypeptide(L)'
;MDTSLQRLDALIEAARGGAAPLALSQPTPASSPPVHQSPSTDASSADGVDAALERKYALIRSVGEECVSEGELRLLLSKKPNFILYDGFEPSGRMHIAQGIFKAMNVNKCTSAGGTFIFWVADWFALMNDKMGGDLERIKTVGEYLIRVWTAAGMDMSRVKFLWSSEEITKHAPAYWTQALDIARSFSVNRIKKCCQIMGRKEDTLTAAQILYPIMQCTDIFFLKADVCQLGVDQRKVNMLAREYCDAAGIKLKPVILSHHMLYGLAKGQEKMSKSTKDKDSAIFMEDSPEDVERKIMKAYCPREEGEVVAKPSEDSMQLIEDKLKNPCLDYVQHIVFAAPNAKFVAGSTTFASFEAVRDAFLTEKLSEEDLKKGLITALNRLLQPVREHFTTDPEAVRILTLISEWLAEPKDMRPCALRRLCVFDDSTLSWVVHAPLPTPQPTAAALLDTLRCLRAAPDSHRKVLWLPDWSAFCLNCLGGGKTPADDLRAIGAFNELFVAGLRALAPALMAEVKLVVQSQVLLTNPSDYWISVINAGRAFQLSRVLHAVGEPSPDAGHVLAALMHVADVLAVVNQAGTVLCCTPSHQLLAELAIEYVQAAVAGQAELCAPQLHVVPSVPLRLKADDGKWDPEAELLLLDSQADLQRKLKRAFCEPGNVEFCPPIVLAEEVILQYAPIARMVVTRKPENGGDLQFSSGEEIRNSFVKGDLHPGDLKPSVRDGVDAILDRVRKVVSSDKTLKDAEKELTKVLKRKKK
;
A
#
# COMPACT_ATOMS: atom_id res chain seq x y z
N MET A 1 -33.09 -1.53 5.05
CA MET A 1 -32.05 -0.47 4.94
C MET A 1 -31.63 -0.11 6.35
N ASP A 2 -30.41 0.41 6.54
CA ASP A 2 -29.68 0.59 7.83
C ASP A 2 -29.17 -0.72 8.43
N THR A 3 -27.90 -1.11 8.26
CA THR A 3 -26.76 -0.59 9.05
C THR A 3 -25.41 -0.64 8.30
N SER A 4 -25.37 -1.22 7.10
CA SER A 4 -24.15 -1.35 6.30
C SER A 4 -23.74 -0.04 5.63
N LEU A 5 -24.68 0.75 5.10
CA LEU A 5 -24.36 1.98 4.36
C LEU A 5 -24.03 3.19 5.25
N GLN A 6 -24.56 3.26 6.49
CA GLN A 6 -24.21 4.32 7.47
C GLN A 6 -22.72 4.33 7.86
N ARG A 7 -21.99 3.22 7.65
CA ARG A 7 -20.55 3.13 7.91
C ARG A 7 -19.69 3.70 6.79
N LEU A 8 -20.24 3.86 5.57
CA LEU A 8 -19.54 4.53 4.48
C LEU A 8 -19.29 6.01 4.82
N ASP A 9 -20.21 6.66 5.54
CA ASP A 9 -20.01 8.04 6.02
C ASP A 9 -18.82 8.14 6.98
N ALA A 10 -18.61 7.17 7.88
CA ALA A 10 -17.45 7.13 8.77
C ALA A 10 -16.13 6.94 8.00
N LEU A 11 -16.14 6.16 6.92
CA LEU A 11 -15.01 5.99 5.99
C LEU A 11 -14.74 7.28 5.20
N ILE A 12 -15.79 7.94 4.72
CA ILE A 12 -15.72 9.22 4.03
C ILE A 12 -15.15 10.30 4.97
N GLU A 13 -15.54 10.32 6.23
CA GLU A 13 -14.97 11.21 7.25
C GLU A 13 -13.50 10.89 7.54
N ALA A 14 -13.12 9.60 7.61
CA ALA A 14 -11.71 9.18 7.72
C ALA A 14 -10.88 9.56 6.49
N ALA A 15 -11.48 9.58 5.29
CA ALA A 15 -10.84 10.02 4.05
C ALA A 15 -10.80 11.55 3.88
N ARG A 16 -11.73 12.29 4.54
CA ARG A 16 -11.77 13.76 4.60
C ARG A 16 -10.77 14.32 5.61
N GLY A 17 -10.62 13.65 6.74
CA GLY A 17 -9.64 13.99 7.76
C GLY A 17 -8.32 13.31 7.45
N GLY A 18 -7.34 14.05 6.91
CA GLY A 18 -5.96 13.56 6.89
C GLY A 18 -5.59 13.08 8.30
N ALA A 19 -5.29 11.78 8.43
CA ALA A 19 -5.02 11.04 9.67
C ALA A 19 -5.64 11.65 10.95
N ALA A 20 -6.80 11.13 11.39
CA ALA A 20 -7.31 11.40 12.74
C ALA A 20 -6.16 11.29 13.77
N PRO A 21 -6.03 12.25 14.69
CA PRO A 21 -4.79 12.44 15.45
C PRO A 21 -4.41 11.19 16.23
N LEU A 22 -3.16 10.74 16.08
CA LEU A 22 -2.45 10.15 17.20
C LEU A 22 -2.49 11.20 18.31
N ALA A 23 -3.30 10.94 19.34
CA ALA A 23 -3.30 11.74 20.56
C ALA A 23 -1.95 11.51 21.24
N LEU A 24 -0.93 12.26 20.81
CA LEU A 24 0.34 12.33 21.52
C LEU A 24 0.02 13.05 22.82
N SER A 25 -0.08 12.30 23.92
CA SER A 25 -0.21 12.86 25.26
C SER A 25 0.88 13.92 25.45
N GLN A 26 0.45 15.15 25.74
CA GLN A 26 1.37 16.21 26.12
C GLN A 26 1.87 15.90 27.54
N PRO A 27 3.16 16.09 27.84
CA PRO A 27 3.60 16.09 29.22
C PRO A 27 2.91 17.25 29.97
N THR A 28 2.37 16.95 31.14
CA THR A 28 1.76 17.92 32.06
C THR A 28 2.78 19.02 32.40
N PRO A 29 2.43 20.30 32.26
CA PRO A 29 3.33 21.38 32.64
C PRO A 29 3.48 21.40 34.17
N ALA A 30 4.72 21.31 34.64
CA ALA A 30 5.06 21.59 36.03
C ALA A 30 4.69 23.05 36.35
N SER A 31 4.07 23.24 37.52
CA SER A 31 3.56 24.51 38.03
C SER A 31 4.60 25.63 38.04
N SER A 32 4.26 26.78 37.47
CA SER A 32 5.07 28.00 37.47
C SER A 32 4.95 28.77 38.81
N PRO A 33 6.03 29.38 39.35
CA PRO A 33 5.95 30.29 40.49
C PRO A 33 5.52 31.71 40.05
N PRO A 34 5.10 32.59 40.99
CA PRO A 34 4.33 33.78 40.66
C PRO A 34 5.18 34.93 40.08
N VAL A 35 4.53 35.68 39.21
CA VAL A 35 5.01 36.83 38.45
C VAL A 35 5.29 38.03 39.35
N HIS A 36 6.51 38.58 39.28
CA HIS A 36 6.81 39.95 39.70
C HIS A 36 6.93 40.86 38.46
N GLN A 37 6.27 42.02 38.51
CA GLN A 37 6.20 43.00 37.42
C GLN A 37 7.44 43.90 37.30
N SER A 38 7.82 44.10 36.02
CA SER A 38 8.28 45.35 35.34
C SER A 38 9.76 45.80 35.44
N PRO A 39 10.31 46.61 34.49
CA PRO A 39 9.65 47.30 33.35
C PRO A 39 10.37 47.28 31.96
N SER A 40 9.61 47.73 30.95
CA SER A 40 9.95 48.46 29.70
C SER A 40 11.20 48.14 28.86
N THR A 41 10.91 47.79 27.60
CA THR A 41 11.59 48.13 26.32
C THR A 41 13.12 48.00 26.25
N ASP A 42 13.58 46.99 25.53
CA ASP A 42 14.85 47.08 24.80
C ASP A 42 14.76 46.38 23.44
N ALA A 43 15.25 47.07 22.40
CA ALA A 43 15.34 46.61 21.02
C ALA A 43 16.50 45.62 20.80
N SER A 44 16.84 44.78 21.80
CA SER A 44 17.93 43.81 21.77
C SER A 44 17.48 42.35 21.58
N SER A 45 16.18 42.10 21.41
CA SER A 45 15.61 40.75 21.39
C SER A 45 15.59 40.07 20.02
N ALA A 46 15.81 40.80 18.92
CA ALA A 46 15.78 40.22 17.57
C ALA A 46 17.06 39.43 17.23
N ASP A 47 18.23 40.01 17.54
CA ASP A 47 19.54 39.39 17.24
C ASP A 47 19.80 38.10 18.04
N GLY A 48 19.29 38.02 19.28
CA GLY A 48 19.43 36.83 20.12
C GLY A 48 18.57 35.65 19.69
N VAL A 49 17.39 35.92 19.10
CA VAL A 49 16.46 34.90 18.59
C VAL A 49 16.99 34.30 17.29
N ASP A 50 17.54 35.12 16.40
CA ASP A 50 18.13 34.65 15.14
C ASP A 50 19.36 33.77 15.39
N ALA A 51 20.23 34.17 16.33
CA ALA A 51 21.38 33.38 16.74
C ALA A 51 21.00 32.02 17.38
N ALA A 52 19.89 31.95 18.12
CA ALA A 52 19.39 30.70 18.70
C ALA A 52 18.79 29.76 17.64
N LEU A 53 18.04 30.32 16.69
CA LEU A 53 17.52 29.58 15.55
C LEU A 53 18.65 29.01 14.69
N GLU A 54 19.70 29.79 14.42
CA GLU A 54 20.82 29.32 13.60
C GLU A 54 21.66 28.25 14.31
N ARG A 55 21.84 28.33 15.64
CA ARG A 55 22.44 27.21 16.40
C ARG A 55 21.62 25.94 16.29
N LYS A 56 20.28 26.05 16.38
CA LYS A 56 19.36 24.92 16.24
C LYS A 56 19.40 24.34 14.83
N TYR A 57 19.40 25.20 13.82
CA TYR A 57 19.54 24.81 12.42
C TYR A 57 20.87 24.08 12.16
N ALA A 58 22.00 24.67 12.57
CA ALA A 58 23.32 24.07 12.38
C ALA A 58 23.43 22.69 13.05
N LEU A 59 22.90 22.55 14.28
CA LEU A 59 22.90 21.27 14.99
C LEU A 59 22.11 20.19 14.25
N ILE A 60 20.88 20.50 13.80
CA ILE A 60 20.04 19.53 13.07
C ILE A 60 20.63 19.25 11.69
N ARG A 61 21.04 20.28 10.94
CA ARG A 61 21.63 20.14 9.60
C ARG A 61 22.88 19.26 9.62
N SER A 62 23.64 19.25 10.72
CA SER A 62 24.83 18.39 10.89
C SER A 62 24.54 16.89 10.95
N VAL A 63 23.27 16.49 11.12
CA VAL A 63 22.85 15.08 11.14
C VAL A 63 22.77 14.51 9.72
N GLY A 64 22.37 15.32 8.74
CA GLY A 64 22.19 14.90 7.36
C GLY A 64 23.43 15.15 6.51
N GLU A 65 23.76 14.21 5.65
CA GLU A 65 24.62 14.46 4.48
C GLU A 65 23.86 15.36 3.49
N GLU A 66 22.58 15.03 3.22
CA GLU A 66 21.68 15.78 2.36
C GLU A 66 20.49 16.36 3.14
N CYS A 67 20.03 17.55 2.73
CA CYS A 67 18.80 18.17 3.22
C CYS A 67 17.92 18.69 2.07
N VAL A 68 16.71 18.16 1.93
CA VAL A 68 15.71 18.57 0.92
C VAL A 68 14.45 19.09 1.61
N SER A 69 14.19 20.40 1.68
CA SER A 69 15.08 21.52 1.34
C SER A 69 15.50 22.30 2.59
N GLU A 70 16.67 22.93 2.52
CA GLU A 70 17.20 23.73 3.64
C GLU A 70 16.29 24.92 4.01
N GLY A 71 15.62 25.53 3.03
CA GLY A 71 14.67 26.62 3.26
C GLY A 71 13.44 26.16 4.04
N GLU A 72 12.90 24.99 3.69
CA GLU A 72 11.78 24.37 4.42
C GLU A 72 12.21 23.99 5.84
N LEU A 73 13.44 23.49 6.04
CA LEU A 73 13.96 23.19 7.38
C LEU A 73 14.05 24.45 8.25
N ARG A 74 14.64 25.55 7.73
CA ARG A 74 14.69 26.82 8.48
C ARG A 74 13.29 27.32 8.83
N LEU A 75 12.37 27.29 7.86
CA LEU A 75 10.98 27.68 8.07
C LEU A 75 10.32 26.83 9.15
N LEU A 76 10.47 25.51 9.09
CA LEU A 76 9.95 24.57 10.09
C LEU A 76 10.46 24.91 11.49
N LEU A 77 11.77 25.07 11.66
CA LEU A 77 12.37 25.34 12.97
C LEU A 77 11.95 26.70 13.55
N SER A 78 11.66 27.68 12.68
CA SER A 78 11.16 29.00 13.09
C SER A 78 9.68 28.98 13.51
N LYS A 79 8.86 28.07 12.95
CA LYS A 79 7.40 28.06 13.15
C LYS A 79 6.92 26.98 14.11
N LYS A 80 7.61 25.85 14.19
CA LYS A 80 7.18 24.66 14.94
C LYS A 80 8.23 24.30 16.00
N PRO A 81 8.02 24.68 17.28
CA PRO A 81 9.01 24.42 18.34
C PRO A 81 9.20 22.92 18.60
N ASN A 82 8.12 22.14 18.60
CA ASN A 82 8.10 20.68 18.73
C ASN A 82 7.81 20.04 17.37
N PHE A 83 8.83 19.97 16.52
CA PHE A 83 8.75 19.28 15.23
C PHE A 83 9.01 17.77 15.42
N ILE A 84 8.45 16.95 14.54
CA ILE A 84 8.50 15.49 14.59
C ILE A 84 9.50 15.01 13.54
N LEU A 85 10.47 14.23 13.98
CA LEU A 85 11.32 13.45 13.10
C LEU A 85 10.97 11.97 13.25
N TYR A 86 11.23 11.19 12.21
CA TYR A 86 11.15 9.74 12.35
C TYR A 86 12.26 9.01 11.60
N ASP A 87 12.56 7.81 12.07
CA ASP A 87 13.32 6.78 11.37
C ASP A 87 12.66 5.41 11.57
N GLY A 88 12.62 4.62 10.51
CA GLY A 88 12.05 3.29 10.51
C GLY A 88 13.11 2.21 10.41
N PHE A 89 12.94 1.12 11.14
CA PHE A 89 13.89 0.01 11.11
C PHE A 89 13.16 -1.33 11.05
N GLU A 90 13.65 -2.22 10.18
CA GLU A 90 13.21 -3.62 10.13
C GLU A 90 13.88 -4.41 11.28
N PRO A 91 13.12 -5.07 12.15
CA PRO A 91 13.69 -6.02 13.09
C PRO A 91 14.18 -7.29 12.36
N SER A 92 15.48 -7.31 12.04
CA SER A 92 16.05 -8.27 11.09
C SER A 92 17.16 -9.17 11.65
N GLY A 93 17.44 -9.10 12.96
CA GLY A 93 18.53 -9.79 13.66
C GLY A 93 19.40 -8.81 14.45
N ARG A 94 20.69 -9.17 14.64
CA ARG A 94 21.66 -8.37 15.41
C ARG A 94 21.77 -6.94 14.89
N MET A 95 22.00 -5.97 15.79
CA MET A 95 22.16 -4.56 15.45
C MET A 95 23.62 -4.25 15.13
N HIS A 96 23.90 -3.63 13.98
CA HIS A 96 25.25 -3.13 13.68
C HIS A 96 25.47 -1.73 14.26
N ILE A 97 26.73 -1.32 14.41
CA ILE A 97 27.09 -0.08 15.12
C ILE A 97 26.48 1.20 14.54
N ALA A 98 26.32 1.28 13.21
CA ALA A 98 25.62 2.42 12.59
C ALA A 98 24.13 2.50 12.97
N GLN A 99 23.46 1.35 13.16
CA GLN A 99 22.07 1.33 13.63
C GLN A 99 21.98 1.67 15.12
N GLY A 100 23.02 1.38 15.91
CA GLY A 100 23.05 1.65 17.35
C GLY A 100 23.65 3.01 17.71
N ILE A 101 24.97 3.06 17.89
CA ILE A 101 25.69 4.24 18.40
C ILE A 101 25.49 5.46 17.50
N PHE A 102 25.71 5.32 16.19
CA PHE A 102 25.59 6.46 15.26
C PHE A 102 24.17 7.05 15.27
N LYS A 103 23.17 6.16 15.24
CA LYS A 103 21.76 6.55 15.32
C LYS A 103 21.43 7.23 16.64
N ALA A 104 21.88 6.69 17.78
CA ALA A 104 21.69 7.30 19.09
C ALA A 104 22.26 8.72 19.15
N MET A 105 23.47 8.94 18.63
CA MET A 105 24.09 10.27 18.58
C MET A 105 23.30 11.25 17.71
N ASN A 106 22.86 10.82 16.53
CA ASN A 106 22.04 11.64 15.64
C ASN A 106 20.69 12.00 16.25
N VAL A 107 20.05 11.04 16.92
CA VAL A 107 18.79 11.26 17.64
C VAL A 107 18.99 12.25 18.77
N ASN A 108 20.05 12.11 19.56
CA ASN A 108 20.36 13.04 20.66
C ASN A 108 20.57 14.48 20.17
N LYS A 109 21.19 14.68 18.99
CA LYS A 109 21.27 16.01 18.34
C LYS A 109 19.87 16.55 18.02
N CYS A 110 19.00 15.71 17.44
CA CYS A 110 17.63 16.08 17.09
C CYS A 110 16.77 16.43 18.32
N THR A 111 16.83 15.61 19.38
CA THR A 111 16.06 15.82 20.62
C THR A 111 16.55 17.04 21.39
N SER A 112 17.87 17.25 21.46
CA SER A 112 18.48 18.45 22.05
C SER A 112 18.08 19.74 21.32
N ALA A 113 17.84 19.65 20.01
CA ALA A 113 17.31 20.73 19.21
C ALA A 113 15.78 20.98 19.41
N GLY A 114 15.13 20.21 20.29
CA GLY A 114 13.70 20.31 20.61
C GLY A 114 12.79 19.42 19.76
N GLY A 115 13.34 18.56 18.92
CA GLY A 115 12.57 17.60 18.13
C GLY A 115 12.01 16.45 18.98
N THR A 116 10.86 15.92 18.61
CA THR A 116 10.39 14.60 19.06
C THR A 116 10.78 13.58 18.01
N PHE A 117 11.46 12.52 18.41
CA PHE A 117 11.94 11.48 17.49
C PHE A 117 11.09 10.23 17.62
N ILE A 118 10.48 9.79 16.51
CA ILE A 118 9.71 8.56 16.43
C ILE A 118 10.59 7.47 15.82
N PHE A 119 10.80 6.40 16.56
CA PHE A 119 11.32 5.15 16.06
C PHE A 119 10.15 4.28 15.61
N TRP A 120 10.05 4.05 14.31
CA TRP A 120 9.05 3.20 13.71
C TRP A 120 9.57 1.75 13.65
N VAL A 121 9.08 0.92 14.57
CA VAL A 121 9.40 -0.51 14.63
C VAL A 121 8.64 -1.20 13.50
N ALA A 122 9.32 -1.38 12.37
CA ALA A 122 8.72 -1.75 11.09
C ALA A 122 8.55 -3.29 11.00
N ASP A 123 7.76 -3.86 11.89
CA ASP A 123 7.54 -5.31 12.02
C ASP A 123 6.78 -5.91 10.82
N TRP A 124 5.74 -5.25 10.30
CA TRP A 124 5.10 -5.69 9.04
C TRP A 124 6.00 -5.52 7.81
N PHE A 125 6.91 -4.55 7.84
CA PHE A 125 7.90 -4.34 6.78
C PHE A 125 8.96 -5.45 6.78
N ALA A 126 9.44 -5.83 7.97
CA ALA A 126 10.30 -6.99 8.15
C ALA A 126 9.62 -8.30 7.70
N LEU A 127 8.31 -8.45 7.94
CA LEU A 127 7.52 -9.58 7.44
C LEU A 127 7.47 -9.59 5.91
N MET A 128 7.15 -8.45 5.28
CA MET A 128 7.14 -8.31 3.81
C MET A 128 8.50 -8.63 3.16
N ASN A 129 9.60 -8.34 3.86
CA ASN A 129 10.96 -8.54 3.37
C ASN A 129 11.59 -9.88 3.85
N ASP A 130 10.74 -10.85 4.25
CA ASP A 130 11.12 -12.21 4.66
C ASP A 130 12.16 -12.28 5.80
N LYS A 131 12.16 -11.30 6.71
CA LYS A 131 13.06 -11.33 7.87
C LYS A 131 12.62 -12.39 8.87
N MET A 132 13.59 -12.99 9.56
CA MET A 132 13.36 -14.04 10.55
C MET A 132 12.52 -15.24 10.05
N GLY A 133 12.50 -15.47 8.73
CA GLY A 133 11.68 -16.52 8.10
C GLY A 133 10.21 -16.13 7.91
N GLY A 134 9.86 -14.85 8.05
CA GLY A 134 8.49 -14.37 7.97
C GLY A 134 7.66 -14.68 9.21
N ASP A 135 8.30 -14.91 10.35
CA ASP A 135 7.66 -15.14 11.64
C ASP A 135 7.52 -13.81 12.39
N LEU A 136 6.28 -13.31 12.49
CA LEU A 136 5.99 -12.02 13.11
C LEU A 136 6.34 -11.98 14.60
N GLU A 137 6.20 -13.08 15.34
CA GLU A 137 6.49 -13.10 16.78
C GLU A 137 8.01 -13.05 17.03
N ARG A 138 8.80 -13.73 16.19
CA ARG A 138 10.25 -13.59 16.21
C ARG A 138 10.69 -12.18 15.83
N ILE A 139 10.06 -11.57 14.82
CA ILE A 139 10.32 -10.18 14.42
C ILE A 139 10.03 -9.24 15.60
N LYS A 140 8.91 -9.42 16.31
CA LYS A 140 8.59 -8.62 17.49
C LYS A 140 9.64 -8.76 18.60
N THR A 141 10.08 -9.98 18.89
CA THR A 141 11.15 -10.22 19.87
C THR A 141 12.47 -9.52 19.46
N VAL A 142 12.82 -9.54 18.17
CA VAL A 142 13.98 -8.78 17.67
C VAL A 142 13.77 -7.28 17.84
N GLY A 143 12.57 -6.76 17.62
CA GLY A 143 12.25 -5.34 17.82
C GLY A 143 12.50 -4.89 19.26
N GLU A 144 12.11 -5.70 20.24
CA GLU A 144 12.39 -5.45 21.66
C GLU A 144 13.89 -5.43 21.98
N TYR A 145 14.66 -6.35 21.39
CA TYR A 145 16.13 -6.32 21.48
C TYR A 145 16.70 -5.00 20.96
N LEU A 146 16.24 -4.53 19.79
CA LEU A 146 16.75 -3.29 19.22
C LEU A 146 16.47 -2.07 20.11
N ILE A 147 15.26 -2.01 20.70
CA ILE A 147 14.88 -0.96 21.67
C ILE A 147 15.82 -0.94 22.89
N ARG A 148 16.14 -2.13 23.44
CA ARG A 148 17.05 -2.28 24.56
C ARG A 148 18.47 -1.81 24.22
N VAL A 149 18.95 -2.12 23.02
CA VAL A 149 20.26 -1.65 22.54
C VAL A 149 20.33 -0.12 22.52
N TRP A 150 19.33 0.58 21.98
CA TRP A 150 19.35 2.05 21.96
C TRP A 150 19.28 2.66 23.35
N THR A 151 18.49 2.06 24.25
CA THR A 151 18.43 2.48 25.65
C THR A 151 19.80 2.37 26.30
N ALA A 152 20.50 1.25 26.12
CA ALA A 152 21.83 1.03 26.68
C ALA A 152 22.91 1.89 25.99
N ALA A 153 22.73 2.25 24.72
CA ALA A 153 23.67 3.08 23.96
C ALA A 153 23.63 4.58 24.35
N GLY A 154 22.86 4.97 25.36
CA GLY A 154 22.81 6.35 25.86
C GLY A 154 21.93 7.30 25.03
N MET A 155 20.92 6.77 24.35
CA MET A 155 19.90 7.60 23.70
C MET A 155 19.03 8.30 24.74
N ASP A 156 18.82 9.61 24.59
CA ASP A 156 17.94 10.38 25.46
C ASP A 156 16.47 10.07 25.17
N MET A 157 15.86 9.28 26.05
CA MET A 157 14.47 8.84 25.90
C MET A 157 13.43 9.92 26.23
N SER A 158 13.83 11.11 26.73
CA SER A 158 12.90 12.17 27.13
C SER A 158 11.96 12.65 26.01
N ARG A 159 12.41 12.56 24.76
CA ARG A 159 11.69 12.98 23.55
C ARG A 159 11.64 11.89 22.47
N VAL A 160 11.91 10.64 22.83
CA VAL A 160 11.87 9.49 21.91
C VAL A 160 10.61 8.68 22.12
N LYS A 161 10.01 8.22 21.03
CA LYS A 161 8.84 7.32 21.05
C LYS A 161 9.11 6.12 20.16
N PHE A 162 8.87 4.92 20.67
CA PHE A 162 8.86 3.69 19.88
C PHE A 162 7.41 3.35 19.53
N LEU A 163 7.10 3.25 18.25
CA LEU A 163 5.78 2.91 17.74
C LEU A 163 5.88 1.69 16.83
N TRP A 164 5.03 0.69 17.04
CA TRP A 164 5.02 -0.55 16.29
C TRP A 164 4.11 -0.45 15.08
N SER A 165 4.63 -0.83 13.90
CA SER A 165 3.90 -0.65 12.65
C SER A 165 2.61 -1.44 12.61
N SER A 166 2.64 -2.72 13.00
CA SER A 166 1.45 -3.57 13.03
C SER A 166 0.37 -3.04 13.97
N GLU A 167 0.74 -2.51 15.12
CA GLU A 167 -0.20 -2.04 16.16
C GLU A 167 -0.86 -0.73 15.75
N GLU A 168 -0.08 0.28 15.38
CA GLU A 168 -0.59 1.60 15.03
C GLU A 168 -1.38 1.57 13.71
N ILE A 169 -0.92 0.82 12.71
CA ILE A 169 -1.66 0.66 11.45
C ILE A 169 -2.99 -0.06 11.70
N THR A 170 -3.01 -1.15 12.48
CA THR A 170 -4.25 -1.89 12.77
C THR A 170 -5.26 -1.02 13.50
N LYS A 171 -4.80 -0.26 14.50
CA LYS A 171 -5.65 0.66 15.29
C LYS A 171 -6.26 1.79 14.46
N HIS A 172 -5.56 2.23 13.41
CA HIS A 172 -5.96 3.33 12.55
C HIS A 172 -6.18 2.89 11.09
N ALA A 173 -6.58 1.64 10.88
CA ALA A 173 -6.62 0.99 9.57
C ALA A 173 -7.41 1.76 8.49
N PRO A 174 -8.61 2.33 8.77
CA PRO A 174 -9.33 3.12 7.77
C PRO A 174 -8.50 4.27 7.19
N ALA A 175 -7.84 5.04 8.04
CA ALA A 175 -7.07 6.21 7.63
C ALA A 175 -5.78 5.82 6.91
N TYR A 176 -5.03 4.85 7.46
CA TYR A 176 -3.76 4.41 6.88
C TYR A 176 -3.96 3.80 5.50
N TRP A 177 -4.85 2.82 5.39
CA TRP A 177 -5.00 2.08 4.13
C TRP A 177 -5.70 2.89 3.05
N THR A 178 -6.64 3.78 3.38
CA THR A 178 -7.19 4.68 2.37
C THR A 178 -6.10 5.57 1.76
N GLN A 179 -5.18 6.09 2.57
CA GLN A 179 -4.05 6.89 2.08
C GLN A 179 -3.06 6.03 1.28
N ALA A 180 -2.77 4.79 1.71
CA ALA A 180 -1.91 3.87 0.97
C ALA A 180 -2.49 3.52 -0.41
N LEU A 181 -3.79 3.26 -0.50
CA LEU A 181 -4.49 2.99 -1.77
C LEU A 181 -4.50 4.23 -2.68
N ASP A 182 -4.60 5.43 -2.10
CA ASP A 182 -4.51 6.69 -2.86
C ASP A 182 -3.11 6.95 -3.41
N ILE A 183 -2.07 6.63 -2.64
CA ILE A 183 -0.68 6.65 -3.12
C ILE A 183 -0.50 5.61 -4.23
N ALA A 184 -0.99 4.38 -4.04
CA ALA A 184 -0.85 3.30 -5.02
C ALA A 184 -1.41 3.67 -6.40
N ARG A 185 -2.60 4.26 -6.45
CA ARG A 185 -3.26 4.68 -7.69
C ARG A 185 -2.68 5.95 -8.32
N SER A 186 -1.84 6.69 -7.59
CA SER A 186 -1.23 7.94 -8.05
C SER A 186 0.08 7.74 -8.83
N PHE A 187 0.68 6.55 -8.77
CA PHE A 187 2.00 6.29 -9.34
C PHE A 187 2.04 5.01 -10.18
N SER A 188 2.80 5.06 -11.28
CA SER A 188 3.03 3.89 -12.13
C SER A 188 3.81 2.79 -11.39
N VAL A 189 3.61 1.52 -11.77
CA VAL A 189 4.43 0.41 -11.24
C VAL A 189 5.92 0.70 -11.44
N ASN A 190 6.30 1.24 -12.61
CA ASN A 190 7.69 1.59 -12.90
C ASN A 190 8.26 2.65 -11.94
N ARG A 191 7.45 3.64 -11.54
CA ARG A 191 7.89 4.63 -10.55
C ARG A 191 8.13 4.00 -9.17
N ILE A 192 7.28 3.04 -8.78
CA ILE A 192 7.42 2.32 -7.51
C ILE A 192 8.61 1.34 -7.55
N LYS A 193 8.85 0.65 -8.67
CA LYS A 193 10.01 -0.25 -8.85
C LYS A 193 11.34 0.45 -8.58
N LYS A 194 11.48 1.71 -9.00
CA LYS A 194 12.68 2.53 -8.70
C LYS A 194 12.93 2.70 -7.21
N CYS A 195 11.89 2.63 -6.37
CA CYS A 195 12.01 2.69 -4.91
C CYS A 195 12.39 1.34 -4.28
N CYS A 196 12.36 0.20 -4.99
CA CYS A 196 12.66 -1.11 -4.40
C CYS A 196 14.13 -1.27 -3.95
N GLN A 197 15.02 -0.33 -4.26
CA GLN A 197 16.38 -0.32 -3.71
C GLN A 197 16.40 -0.10 -2.19
N ILE A 198 15.36 0.51 -1.60
CA ILE A 198 15.27 0.79 -0.15
C ILE A 198 15.28 -0.48 0.72
N MET A 199 14.93 -1.62 0.15
CA MET A 199 14.93 -2.95 0.79
C MET A 199 16.15 -3.81 0.38
N GLY A 200 17.09 -3.24 -0.37
CA GLY A 200 18.31 -3.92 -0.83
C GLY A 200 18.09 -4.95 -1.96
N ARG A 201 17.05 -4.78 -2.77
CA ARG A 201 16.68 -5.70 -3.87
C ARG A 201 16.91 -5.05 -5.24
N LYS A 202 17.11 -5.87 -6.27
CA LYS A 202 17.21 -5.45 -7.69
C LYS A 202 15.84 -5.52 -8.37
N GLU A 203 15.63 -4.70 -9.39
CA GLU A 203 14.33 -4.52 -10.05
C GLU A 203 13.82 -5.74 -10.85
N ASP A 204 14.68 -6.69 -11.20
CA ASP A 204 14.36 -7.78 -12.15
C ASP A 204 13.81 -9.05 -11.48
N THR A 205 13.89 -9.16 -10.16
CA THR A 205 13.45 -10.36 -9.40
C THR A 205 12.45 -10.00 -8.31
N LEU A 206 11.58 -9.03 -8.58
CA LEU A 206 10.70 -8.46 -7.57
C LEU A 206 9.47 -9.33 -7.32
N THR A 207 9.18 -9.59 -6.05
CA THR A 207 7.86 -10.11 -5.63
C THR A 207 6.84 -8.98 -5.57
N ALA A 208 5.55 -9.30 -5.60
CA ALA A 208 4.50 -8.29 -5.55
C ALA A 208 4.44 -7.54 -4.19
N ALA A 209 4.86 -8.17 -3.08
CA ALA A 209 5.02 -7.50 -1.79
C ALA A 209 6.02 -6.35 -1.83
N GLN A 210 6.98 -6.40 -2.76
CA GLN A 210 8.00 -5.36 -2.89
C GLN A 210 7.50 -4.11 -3.62
N ILE A 211 6.30 -4.16 -4.22
CA ILE A 211 5.56 -2.99 -4.68
C ILE A 211 4.75 -2.37 -3.53
N LEU A 212 4.16 -3.21 -2.66
CA LEU A 212 3.43 -2.76 -1.49
C LEU A 212 4.33 -2.01 -0.48
N TYR A 213 5.55 -2.49 -0.27
CA TYR A 213 6.46 -1.94 0.74
C TYR A 213 6.75 -0.42 0.55
N PRO A 214 7.19 0.08 -0.62
CA PRO A 214 7.41 1.52 -0.79
C PRO A 214 6.14 2.37 -0.65
N ILE A 215 4.97 1.82 -1.02
CA ILE A 215 3.67 2.51 -0.85
C ILE A 215 3.38 2.69 0.63
N MET A 216 3.54 1.64 1.44
CA MET A 216 3.36 1.70 2.88
C MET A 216 4.36 2.67 3.53
N GLN A 217 5.64 2.60 3.17
CA GLN A 217 6.65 3.49 3.75
C GLN A 217 6.42 4.96 3.36
N CYS A 218 5.92 5.23 2.15
CA CYS A 218 5.48 6.56 1.74
C CYS A 218 4.29 7.04 2.59
N THR A 219 3.34 6.14 2.87
CA THR A 219 2.17 6.41 3.72
C THR A 219 2.58 6.75 5.15
N ASP A 220 3.58 6.05 5.70
CA ASP A 220 4.07 6.25 7.07
C ASP A 220 4.47 7.71 7.35
N ILE A 221 5.06 8.40 6.38
CA ILE A 221 5.50 9.79 6.51
C ILE A 221 4.33 10.70 6.91
N PHE A 222 3.18 10.52 6.26
CA PHE A 222 1.97 11.29 6.51
C PHE A 222 1.22 10.78 7.74
N PHE A 223 1.16 9.46 7.91
CA PHE A 223 0.49 8.82 9.02
C PHE A 223 1.10 9.20 10.37
N LEU A 224 2.44 9.18 10.46
CA LEU A 224 3.21 9.59 11.64
C LEU A 224 3.29 11.11 11.81
N LYS A 225 2.79 11.88 10.82
CA LYS A 225 2.87 13.34 10.77
C LYS A 225 4.30 13.85 10.92
N ALA A 226 5.24 13.15 10.27
CA ALA A 226 6.65 13.52 10.30
C ALA A 226 6.86 14.84 9.57
N ASP A 227 7.47 15.81 10.25
CA ASP A 227 7.94 17.03 9.59
C ASP A 227 9.30 16.81 8.92
N VAL A 228 10.11 15.91 9.49
CA VAL A 228 11.44 15.56 8.99
C VAL A 228 11.59 14.03 8.86
N CYS A 229 11.86 13.55 7.65
CA CYS A 229 12.26 12.17 7.40
C CYS A 229 13.78 12.05 7.66
N GLN A 230 14.18 11.49 8.81
CA GLN A 230 15.58 11.34 9.23
C GLN A 230 16.08 9.90 9.01
N LEU A 231 16.14 9.48 7.74
CA LEU A 231 16.55 8.13 7.35
C LEU A 231 17.90 8.14 6.63
N GLY A 232 18.43 6.97 6.24
CA GLY A 232 19.68 6.87 5.47
C GLY A 232 19.53 7.44 4.06
N VAL A 233 20.64 7.71 3.38
CA VAL A 233 20.64 8.07 1.94
C VAL A 233 19.97 6.97 1.10
N ASP A 234 20.09 5.70 1.49
CA ASP A 234 19.47 4.59 0.76
C ASP A 234 17.93 4.60 0.79
N GLN A 235 17.32 5.37 1.70
CA GLN A 235 15.86 5.59 1.78
C GLN A 235 15.38 6.82 0.96
N ARG A 236 16.29 7.53 0.28
CA ARG A 236 15.98 8.79 -0.43
C ARG A 236 14.85 8.66 -1.45
N LYS A 237 14.81 7.57 -2.21
CA LYS A 237 13.87 7.42 -3.34
C LYS A 237 12.40 7.39 -2.88
N VAL A 238 12.10 6.80 -1.72
CA VAL A 238 10.74 6.79 -1.16
C VAL A 238 10.40 8.11 -0.46
N ASN A 239 11.38 8.78 0.16
CA ASN A 239 11.18 10.11 0.70
C ASN A 239 10.84 11.14 -0.41
N MET A 240 11.50 11.01 -1.58
CA MET A 240 11.16 11.81 -2.76
C MET A 240 9.78 11.46 -3.33
N LEU A 241 9.40 10.17 -3.31
CA LEU A 241 8.04 9.74 -3.68
C LEU A 241 6.97 10.42 -2.82
N ALA A 242 7.21 10.60 -1.52
CA ALA A 242 6.29 11.33 -0.64
C ALA A 242 6.17 12.82 -1.01
N ARG A 243 7.28 13.46 -1.40
CA ARG A 243 7.25 14.85 -1.89
C ARG A 243 6.51 14.98 -3.22
N GLU A 244 6.66 14.02 -4.13
CA GLU A 244 5.89 13.93 -5.38
C GLU A 244 4.40 13.70 -5.09
N TYR A 245 4.07 12.88 -4.09
CA TYR A 245 2.69 12.67 -3.68
C TYR A 245 2.07 13.94 -3.12
N CYS A 246 2.84 14.76 -2.40
CA CYS A 246 2.36 16.07 -1.98
C CYS A 246 1.93 16.93 -3.18
N ASP A 247 2.67 16.90 -4.28
CA ASP A 247 2.30 17.62 -5.51
C ASP A 247 1.03 17.05 -6.14
N ALA A 248 0.94 15.72 -6.26
CA ALA A 248 -0.23 15.03 -6.82
C ALA A 248 -1.50 15.27 -5.99
N ALA A 249 -1.39 15.25 -4.66
CA ALA A 249 -2.50 15.43 -3.72
C ALA A 249 -2.76 16.90 -3.36
N GLY A 250 -1.99 17.85 -3.87
CA GLY A 250 -2.14 19.28 -3.57
C GLY A 250 -1.77 19.66 -2.12
N ILE A 251 -0.93 18.88 -1.45
CA ILE A 251 -0.41 19.15 -0.10
C ILE A 251 0.73 20.17 -0.19
N LYS A 252 0.53 21.34 0.42
CA LYS A 252 1.49 22.45 0.32
C LYS A 252 2.75 22.27 1.18
N LEU A 253 2.60 21.70 2.38
CA LEU A 253 3.70 21.50 3.30
C LEU A 253 4.30 20.12 3.08
N LYS A 254 5.47 20.10 2.45
CA LYS A 254 6.21 18.86 2.16
C LYS A 254 7.07 18.45 3.36
N PRO A 255 7.27 17.14 3.58
CA PRO A 255 8.23 16.68 4.58
C PRO A 255 9.64 17.08 4.18
N VAL A 256 10.42 17.57 5.16
CA VAL A 256 11.85 17.81 4.98
C VAL A 256 12.57 16.47 4.98
N ILE A 257 13.42 16.22 4.00
CA ILE A 257 14.24 15.00 3.94
C ILE A 257 15.62 15.35 4.51
N LEU A 258 16.04 14.66 5.57
CA LEU A 258 17.33 14.86 6.21
C LEU A 258 18.10 13.52 6.26
N SER A 259 18.70 13.18 5.12
CA SER A 259 19.32 11.88 4.90
C SER A 259 20.73 11.82 5.49
N HIS A 260 21.01 10.85 6.36
CA HIS A 260 22.33 10.68 7.00
C HIS A 260 23.28 9.79 6.20
N HIS A 261 24.58 10.00 6.43
CA HIS A 261 25.69 9.27 5.80
C HIS A 261 25.58 7.74 5.97
N MET A 262 25.94 6.98 4.94
CA MET A 262 25.98 5.52 4.97
C MET A 262 27.38 5.04 5.35
N LEU A 263 27.58 4.61 6.60
CA LEU A 263 28.91 4.11 7.05
C LEU A 263 29.40 2.93 6.20
N TYR A 264 30.69 2.95 5.86
CA TYR A 264 31.36 1.91 5.09
C TYR A 264 31.37 0.55 5.80
N GLY A 265 31.37 -0.52 4.99
CA GLY A 265 31.70 -1.85 5.48
C GLY A 265 33.21 -1.97 5.71
N LEU A 266 33.63 -2.82 6.65
CA LEU A 266 35.05 -2.93 7.01
C LEU A 266 35.94 -3.52 5.90
N ALA A 267 35.37 -4.24 4.94
CA ALA A 267 36.12 -4.85 3.84
C ALA A 267 36.21 -3.93 2.61
N LYS A 268 37.28 -4.10 1.81
CA LYS A 268 37.52 -3.32 0.59
C LYS A 268 36.34 -3.45 -0.38
N GLY A 269 35.86 -2.32 -0.91
CA GLY A 269 34.77 -2.27 -1.90
C GLY A 269 33.36 -2.38 -1.32
N GLN A 270 33.19 -2.38 0.01
CA GLN A 270 31.89 -2.37 0.66
C GLN A 270 31.41 -0.94 0.93
N GLU A 271 30.56 -0.43 0.04
CA GLU A 271 30.03 0.94 0.14
C GLU A 271 29.06 1.15 1.32
N LYS A 272 28.56 0.06 1.93
CA LYS A 272 27.82 0.08 3.19
C LYS A 272 27.99 -1.21 3.99
N MET A 273 27.82 -1.13 5.30
CA MET A 273 27.66 -2.33 6.14
C MET A 273 26.44 -3.15 5.72
N SER A 274 26.59 -4.48 5.70
CA SER A 274 25.51 -5.41 5.36
C SER A 274 25.46 -6.56 6.37
N LYS A 275 24.24 -6.91 6.80
CA LYS A 275 24.00 -8.10 7.62
C LYS A 275 24.00 -9.40 6.78
N SER A 276 24.03 -9.28 5.45
CA SER A 276 23.78 -10.38 4.51
C SER A 276 25.03 -10.89 3.78
N THR A 277 26.19 -10.30 4.04
CA THR A 277 27.46 -10.78 3.51
C THR A 277 27.88 -12.07 4.20
N LYS A 278 28.41 -13.03 3.44
CA LYS A 278 29.00 -14.27 4.00
C LYS A 278 30.13 -13.96 5.01
N ASP A 279 30.73 -12.77 4.92
CA ASP A 279 31.74 -12.29 5.84
C ASP A 279 31.11 -11.65 7.08
N LYS A 280 31.13 -12.37 8.21
CA LYS A 280 30.69 -11.89 9.53
C LYS A 280 31.56 -10.75 10.08
N ASP A 281 32.70 -10.47 9.45
CA ASP A 281 33.64 -9.42 9.86
C ASP A 281 33.45 -8.09 9.13
N SER A 282 32.46 -8.03 8.24
CA SER A 282 32.14 -6.82 7.46
C SER A 282 31.53 -5.69 8.30
N ALA A 283 31.03 -5.98 9.50
CA ALA A 283 30.39 -5.02 10.39
C ALA A 283 30.68 -5.31 11.87
N ILE A 284 30.75 -4.25 12.67
CA ILE A 284 30.75 -4.33 14.14
C ILE A 284 29.29 -4.40 14.62
N PHE A 285 28.98 -5.39 15.45
CA PHE A 285 27.69 -5.51 16.13
C PHE A 285 27.75 -4.91 17.54
N MET A 286 26.59 -4.49 18.04
CA MET A 286 26.46 -3.72 19.28
C MET A 286 26.88 -4.47 20.54
N GLU A 287 26.90 -5.80 20.48
CA GLU A 287 27.30 -6.70 21.55
C GLU A 287 28.54 -7.54 21.24
N ASP A 288 29.28 -7.23 20.17
CA ASP A 288 30.56 -7.91 19.89
C ASP A 288 31.53 -7.77 21.07
N SER A 289 32.30 -8.81 21.39
CA SER A 289 33.28 -8.77 22.48
C SER A 289 34.46 -7.83 22.15
N PRO A 290 35.28 -7.43 23.14
CA PRO A 290 36.50 -6.66 22.87
C PRO A 290 37.43 -7.32 21.85
N GLU A 291 37.55 -8.65 21.91
CA GLU A 291 38.36 -9.46 21.01
C GLU A 291 37.77 -9.48 19.60
N ASP A 292 36.45 -9.56 19.46
CA ASP A 292 35.78 -9.49 18.16
C ASP A 292 35.97 -8.11 17.51
N VAL A 293 35.84 -7.03 18.27
CA VAL A 293 36.09 -5.67 17.78
C VAL A 293 37.54 -5.52 17.32
N GLU A 294 38.50 -5.96 18.13
CA GLU A 294 39.93 -5.94 17.78
C GLU A 294 40.19 -6.71 16.49
N ARG A 295 39.73 -7.96 16.42
CA ARG A 295 39.88 -8.83 15.26
C ARG A 295 39.32 -8.21 13.98
N LYS A 296 38.13 -7.61 14.04
CA LYS A 296 37.47 -6.99 12.89
C LYS A 296 38.15 -5.71 12.43
N ILE A 297 38.51 -4.81 13.36
CA ILE A 297 39.17 -3.53 13.01
C ILE A 297 40.61 -3.75 12.52
N MET A 298 41.35 -4.70 13.11
CA MET A 298 42.71 -5.01 12.64
C MET A 298 42.71 -5.51 11.19
N LYS A 299 41.68 -6.27 10.80
CA LYS A 299 41.47 -6.78 9.43
C LYS A 299 40.85 -5.74 8.47
N ALA A 300 40.34 -4.63 8.99
CA ALA A 300 39.62 -3.64 8.18
C ALA A 300 40.53 -2.99 7.12
N TYR A 301 39.94 -2.67 5.97
CA TYR A 301 40.59 -1.90 4.92
C TYR A 301 40.90 -0.49 5.42
N CYS A 302 42.11 0.00 5.18
CA CYS A 302 42.58 1.29 5.71
C CYS A 302 43.61 1.97 4.78
N PRO A 303 43.22 2.30 3.53
CA PRO A 303 44.15 2.87 2.55
C PRO A 303 44.61 4.29 2.92
N ARG A 304 45.81 4.65 2.47
CA ARG A 304 46.39 6.01 2.55
C ARG A 304 46.34 6.76 1.21
N GLU A 305 46.22 6.03 0.11
CA GLU A 305 46.20 6.57 -1.25
C GLU A 305 44.81 6.39 -1.87
N GLU A 306 44.43 7.35 -2.72
CA GLU A 306 43.18 7.28 -3.49
C GLU A 306 43.19 6.05 -4.41
N GLY A 307 42.05 5.34 -4.48
CA GLY A 307 41.88 4.26 -5.46
C GLY A 307 41.69 4.79 -6.88
N GLU A 308 41.75 3.90 -7.89
CA GLU A 308 41.37 4.25 -9.26
C GLU A 308 39.93 4.80 -9.30
N VAL A 309 39.76 5.94 -9.98
CA VAL A 309 38.47 6.62 -10.17
C VAL A 309 37.54 5.70 -10.96
N VAL A 310 36.62 5.03 -10.28
CA VAL A 310 35.42 4.52 -10.94
C VAL A 310 34.59 5.75 -11.32
N ALA A 311 34.14 5.81 -12.57
CA ALA A 311 33.35 6.90 -13.13
C ALA A 311 32.24 7.38 -12.17
N LYS A 312 31.87 8.67 -12.28
CA LYS A 312 30.85 9.39 -11.48
C LYS A 312 29.87 8.46 -10.74
N PRO A 313 29.59 8.69 -9.44
CA PRO A 313 28.58 7.94 -8.73
C PRO A 313 27.32 7.86 -9.60
N SER A 314 26.87 6.64 -9.92
CA SER A 314 25.62 6.47 -10.68
C SER A 314 24.48 7.13 -9.90
N GLU A 315 23.35 7.41 -10.54
CA GLU A 315 22.13 7.86 -9.83
C GLU A 315 21.69 6.90 -8.70
N ASP A 316 22.28 5.70 -8.64
CA ASP A 316 22.06 4.65 -7.64
C ASP A 316 23.16 4.56 -6.57
N SER A 317 24.16 5.46 -6.56
CA SER A 317 25.21 5.42 -5.54
C SER A 317 24.65 5.75 -4.15
N MET A 318 25.10 4.98 -3.15
CA MET A 318 24.70 5.14 -1.75
C MET A 318 25.59 6.15 -1.01
N GLN A 319 26.56 6.74 -1.70
CA GLN A 319 27.48 7.77 -1.23
C GLN A 319 27.25 9.03 -2.08
N LEU A 320 26.70 10.10 -1.49
CA LEU A 320 26.40 11.32 -2.27
C LEU A 320 27.65 12.18 -2.45
N ILE A 321 28.57 12.09 -1.50
CA ILE A 321 29.87 12.77 -1.54
C ILE A 321 30.90 11.79 -2.09
N GLU A 322 31.65 12.23 -3.10
CA GLU A 322 32.75 11.44 -3.66
C GLU A 322 33.90 11.37 -2.64
N ASP A 323 34.01 10.24 -1.95
CA ASP A 323 35.19 9.87 -1.17
C ASP A 323 36.05 8.90 -2.00
N LYS A 324 37.21 9.39 -2.44
CA LYS A 324 38.18 8.61 -3.22
C LYS A 324 39.05 7.70 -2.38
N LEU A 325 39.15 7.98 -1.07
CA LEU A 325 39.94 7.20 -0.15
C LEU A 325 39.18 5.94 0.29
N LYS A 326 37.85 6.03 0.44
CA LYS A 326 36.96 4.94 0.87
C LYS A 326 37.57 4.15 2.03
N ASN A 327 37.97 4.85 3.10
CA ASN A 327 38.67 4.29 4.25
C ASN A 327 37.70 4.10 5.45
N PRO A 328 37.24 2.86 5.72
CA PRO A 328 36.34 2.56 6.83
C PRO A 328 36.84 2.99 8.21
N CYS A 329 38.15 2.94 8.45
CA CYS A 329 38.70 3.31 9.76
C CYS A 329 38.56 4.82 10.01
N LEU A 330 38.87 5.64 9.00
CA LEU A 330 38.69 7.09 9.08
C LEU A 330 37.21 7.49 9.13
N ASP A 331 36.36 6.80 8.35
CA ASP A 331 34.91 6.97 8.35
C ASP A 331 34.31 6.73 9.76
N TYR A 332 34.71 5.64 10.42
CA TYR A 332 34.29 5.37 11.81
C TYR A 332 34.81 6.44 12.79
N VAL A 333 36.04 6.93 12.61
CA VAL A 333 36.56 8.03 13.44
C VAL A 333 35.72 9.29 13.26
N GLN A 334 35.39 9.66 12.02
CA GLN A 334 34.57 10.84 11.73
C GLN A 334 33.14 10.72 12.27
N HIS A 335 32.46 9.63 11.92
CA HIS A 335 31.01 9.51 12.10
C HIS A 335 30.59 8.79 13.39
N ILE A 336 31.49 8.05 14.06
CA ILE A 336 31.21 7.45 15.37
C ILE A 336 31.95 8.21 16.47
N VAL A 337 33.27 8.34 16.36
CA VAL A 337 34.08 8.91 17.46
C VAL A 337 33.84 10.41 17.59
N PHE A 338 33.93 11.16 16.49
CA PHE A 338 33.73 12.62 16.47
C PHE A 338 32.28 13.07 16.32
N ALA A 339 31.31 12.14 16.30
CA ALA A 339 29.90 12.51 16.23
C ALA A 339 29.38 13.16 17.52
N ALA A 340 30.00 12.86 18.67
CA ALA A 340 29.70 13.52 19.94
C ALA A 340 30.36 14.91 20.02
N PRO A 341 29.65 15.95 20.52
CA PRO A 341 30.24 17.27 20.71
C PRO A 341 31.48 17.21 21.61
N ASN A 342 32.55 17.91 21.23
CA ASN A 342 33.82 17.97 21.97
C ASN A 342 34.53 16.62 22.17
N ALA A 343 34.21 15.61 21.36
CA ALA A 343 34.92 14.34 21.38
C ALA A 343 36.42 14.52 21.11
N LYS A 344 37.23 13.72 21.78
CA LYS A 344 38.67 13.63 21.56
C LYS A 344 39.01 12.21 21.15
N PHE A 345 39.92 12.07 20.19
CA PHE A 345 40.42 10.77 19.75
C PHE A 345 41.87 10.61 20.18
N VAL A 346 42.20 9.47 20.78
CA VAL A 346 43.57 9.16 21.21
C VAL A 346 44.08 8.01 20.36
N ALA A 347 45.20 8.23 19.67
CA ALA A 347 45.88 7.21 18.88
C ALA A 347 47.40 7.39 18.99
N GLY A 348 48.10 6.30 19.29
CA GLY A 348 49.50 6.35 19.70
C GLY A 348 49.68 7.23 20.95
N SER A 349 50.61 8.18 20.89
CA SER A 349 50.86 9.15 21.96
C SER A 349 50.12 10.49 21.78
N THR A 350 49.31 10.64 20.73
CA THR A 350 48.69 11.92 20.36
C THR A 350 47.20 11.94 20.68
N THR A 351 46.72 13.09 21.17
CA THR A 351 45.28 13.37 21.35
C THR A 351 44.82 14.37 20.30
N PHE A 352 43.87 13.97 19.48
CA PHE A 352 43.29 14.77 18.41
C PHE A 352 41.95 15.38 18.85
N ALA A 353 41.75 16.66 18.54
CA ALA A 353 40.53 17.42 18.87
C ALA A 353 39.55 17.53 17.70
N SER A 354 39.94 17.15 16.49
CA SER A 354 39.07 17.14 15.31
C SER A 354 39.43 15.99 14.37
N PHE A 355 38.47 15.62 13.52
CA PHE A 355 38.67 14.59 12.50
C PHE A 355 39.74 14.99 11.48
N GLU A 356 39.75 16.25 11.05
CA GLU A 356 40.71 16.78 10.07
C GLU A 356 42.14 16.57 10.56
N ALA A 357 42.40 16.81 11.85
CA ALA A 357 43.72 16.58 12.44
C ALA A 357 44.13 15.09 12.42
N VAL A 358 43.18 14.17 12.62
CA VAL A 358 43.45 12.72 12.51
C VAL A 358 43.74 12.34 11.07
N ARG A 359 42.88 12.77 10.15
CA ARG A 359 43.01 12.47 8.72
C ARG A 359 44.34 12.98 8.19
N ASP A 360 44.69 14.24 8.46
CA ASP A 360 45.92 14.84 7.97
C ASP A 360 47.16 14.18 8.61
N ALA A 361 47.12 13.84 9.90
CA ALA A 361 48.20 13.09 10.54
C ALA A 361 48.36 11.68 9.97
N PHE A 362 47.26 11.02 9.64
CA PHE A 362 47.27 9.71 8.98
C PHE A 362 47.83 9.82 7.56
N LEU A 363 47.34 10.74 6.74
CA LEU A 363 47.79 10.90 5.35
C LEU A 363 49.25 11.38 5.24
N THR A 364 49.75 12.14 6.22
CA THR A 364 51.16 12.60 6.27
C THR A 364 52.10 11.64 7.00
N GLU A 365 51.67 10.40 7.27
CA GLU A 365 52.44 9.35 7.96
C GLU A 365 52.88 9.67 9.40
N LYS A 366 52.38 10.76 10.00
CA LYS A 366 52.60 11.09 11.41
C LYS A 366 51.83 10.16 12.36
N LEU A 367 50.75 9.55 11.88
CA LEU A 367 49.99 8.52 12.58
C LEU A 367 50.06 7.21 11.78
N SER A 368 50.56 6.14 12.39
CA SER A 368 50.63 4.82 11.76
C SER A 368 49.25 4.18 11.61
N GLU A 369 49.10 3.23 10.68
CA GLU A 369 47.85 2.46 10.54
C GLU A 369 47.53 1.66 11.80
N GLU A 370 48.56 1.06 12.40
CA GLU A 370 48.42 0.28 13.63
C GLU A 370 47.93 1.15 14.79
N ASP A 371 48.50 2.35 14.96
CA ASP A 371 48.08 3.28 16.01
C ASP A 371 46.67 3.82 15.79
N LEU A 372 46.31 4.14 14.55
CA LEU A 372 44.94 4.54 14.19
C LEU A 372 43.94 3.43 14.57
N LYS A 373 44.23 2.19 14.18
CA LYS A 373 43.37 1.02 14.47
C LYS A 373 43.29 0.75 15.97
N LYS A 374 44.39 0.76 16.72
CA LYS A 374 44.39 0.58 18.18
C LYS A 374 43.62 1.69 18.91
N GLY A 375 43.78 2.93 18.49
CA GLY A 375 43.00 4.06 19.01
C GLY A 375 41.50 3.87 18.74
N LEU A 376 41.15 3.45 17.52
CA LEU A 376 39.76 3.17 17.14
C LEU A 376 39.17 2.01 17.95
N ILE A 377 39.87 0.88 18.10
CA ILE A 377 39.46 -0.26 18.93
C ILE A 377 39.15 0.19 20.36
N THR A 378 40.04 0.99 20.96
CA THR A 378 39.84 1.53 22.31
C THR A 378 38.58 2.39 22.39
N ALA A 379 38.39 3.30 21.44
CA ALA A 379 37.22 4.18 21.39
C ALA A 379 35.91 3.39 21.21
N LEU A 380 35.87 2.44 20.27
CA LEU A 380 34.70 1.61 20.00
C LEU A 380 34.35 0.73 21.20
N ASN A 381 35.33 0.08 21.83
CA ASN A 381 35.10 -0.75 23.02
C ASN A 381 34.50 0.07 24.17
N ARG A 382 34.97 1.30 24.38
CA ARG A 382 34.39 2.21 25.37
C ARG A 382 32.92 2.54 25.07
N LEU A 383 32.58 2.79 23.81
CA LEU A 383 31.22 3.12 23.39
C LEU A 383 30.26 1.93 23.45
N LEU A 384 30.75 0.71 23.19
CA LEU A 384 29.97 -0.53 23.24
C LEU A 384 29.81 -1.08 24.67
N GLN A 385 30.68 -0.69 25.60
CA GLN A 385 30.70 -1.22 26.97
C GLN A 385 29.34 -1.13 27.70
N PRO A 386 28.59 -0.01 27.66
CA PRO A 386 27.29 0.06 28.32
C PRO A 386 26.27 -0.96 27.77
N VAL A 387 26.33 -1.24 26.47
CA VAL A 387 25.46 -2.23 25.83
C VAL A 387 25.83 -3.63 26.28
N ARG A 388 27.13 -3.98 26.29
CA ARG A 388 27.61 -5.27 26.80
C ARG A 388 27.19 -5.51 28.24
N GLU A 389 27.35 -4.51 29.11
CA GLU A 389 26.93 -4.58 30.50
C GLU A 389 25.43 -4.84 30.63
N HIS A 390 24.59 -4.13 29.87
CA HIS A 390 23.15 -4.35 29.87
C HIS A 390 22.79 -5.80 29.49
N PHE A 391 23.37 -6.32 28.40
CA PHE A 391 23.13 -7.68 27.91
C PHE A 391 23.86 -8.79 28.67
N THR A 392 24.57 -8.43 29.76
CA THR A 392 25.17 -9.40 30.70
C THR A 392 24.48 -9.39 32.06
N THR A 393 23.88 -8.25 32.45
CA THR A 393 23.34 -8.03 33.79
C THR A 393 21.81 -8.06 33.86
N ASP A 394 21.11 -7.69 32.79
CA ASP A 394 19.65 -7.74 32.72
C ASP A 394 19.19 -9.14 32.25
N PRO A 395 18.51 -9.93 33.09
CA PRO A 395 18.16 -11.31 32.75
C PRO A 395 17.29 -11.44 31.50
N GLU A 396 16.42 -10.45 31.25
CA GLU A 396 15.52 -10.46 30.11
C GLU A 396 16.27 -10.09 28.81
N ALA A 397 17.18 -9.13 28.86
CA ALA A 397 18.06 -8.80 27.74
C ALA A 397 18.94 -10.00 27.36
N VAL A 398 19.51 -10.71 28.33
CA VAL A 398 20.28 -11.95 28.13
C VAL A 398 19.42 -13.01 27.44
N ARG A 399 18.20 -13.24 27.94
CA ARG A 399 17.25 -14.20 27.38
C ARG A 399 16.92 -13.90 25.91
N ILE A 400 16.58 -12.65 25.59
CA ILE A 400 16.24 -12.23 24.22
C ILE A 400 17.44 -12.40 23.29
N LEU A 401 18.64 -11.97 23.69
CA LEU A 401 19.85 -12.11 22.86
C LEU A 401 20.19 -13.58 22.57
N THR A 402 19.97 -14.46 23.55
CA THR A 402 20.17 -15.91 23.40
C THR A 402 19.22 -16.47 22.34
N LEU A 403 17.92 -16.17 22.43
CA LEU A 403 16.92 -16.59 21.44
C LEU A 403 17.25 -16.12 20.03
N ILE A 404 17.64 -14.85 19.87
CA ILE A 404 18.01 -14.30 18.56
C ILE A 404 19.21 -15.06 17.97
N SER A 405 20.19 -15.39 18.81
CA SER A 405 21.38 -16.13 18.38
C SER A 405 21.02 -17.56 17.92
N GLU A 406 20.14 -18.24 18.65
CA GLU A 406 19.62 -19.56 18.30
C GLU A 406 18.86 -19.52 16.96
N TRP A 407 17.94 -18.58 16.79
CA TRP A 407 17.15 -18.44 15.55
C TRP A 407 17.99 -18.12 14.32
N LEU A 408 19.10 -17.41 14.49
CA LEU A 408 20.05 -17.12 13.41
C LEU A 408 20.90 -18.34 13.03
N ALA A 409 21.01 -19.33 13.91
CA ALA A 409 21.69 -20.60 13.65
C ALA A 409 20.77 -21.66 13.02
N GLU A 410 19.44 -21.51 13.13
CA GLU A 410 18.47 -22.43 12.56
C GLU A 410 18.50 -22.47 11.02
N PRO A 411 18.35 -23.66 10.40
CA PRO A 411 18.14 -23.80 8.97
C PRO A 411 16.91 -23.00 8.51
N LYS A 412 16.94 -22.51 7.26
CA LYS A 412 15.84 -21.69 6.72
C LYS A 412 14.57 -22.51 6.43
N ASP A 413 14.69 -23.83 6.38
CA ASP A 413 13.70 -24.71 5.72
C ASP A 413 12.74 -25.40 6.70
N MET A 414 12.90 -25.21 8.03
CA MET A 414 12.14 -25.89 9.08
C MET A 414 11.12 -25.00 9.83
N ARG A 415 10.37 -24.14 9.13
CA ARG A 415 9.48 -23.19 9.82
C ARG A 415 8.03 -23.28 9.36
N PRO A 416 7.13 -23.85 10.18
CA PRO A 416 5.70 -23.75 9.93
C PRO A 416 5.24 -22.32 10.25
N CYS A 417 4.73 -21.61 9.25
CA CYS A 417 3.96 -20.39 9.49
C CYS A 417 2.49 -20.78 9.51
N ALA A 418 1.81 -20.59 10.66
CA ALA A 418 0.36 -20.76 10.72
C ALA A 418 -0.31 -19.80 9.74
N LEU A 419 -1.32 -20.28 9.00
CA LEU A 419 -2.07 -19.46 8.06
C LEU A 419 -2.92 -18.44 8.83
N ARG A 420 -2.52 -17.16 8.81
CA ARG A 420 -3.36 -16.05 9.28
C ARG A 420 -4.28 -15.61 8.13
N ARG A 421 -5.58 -15.55 8.40
CA ARG A 421 -6.60 -15.10 7.43
C ARG A 421 -7.77 -14.45 8.13
N LEU A 422 -8.42 -13.52 7.44
CA LEU A 422 -9.78 -13.10 7.80
C LEU A 422 -10.75 -14.27 7.55
N CYS A 423 -11.78 -14.42 8.37
CA CYS A 423 -12.86 -15.37 8.13
C CYS A 423 -14.19 -14.64 8.12
N VAL A 424 -14.84 -14.58 6.96
CA VAL A 424 -16.08 -13.81 6.75
C VAL A 424 -17.33 -14.62 7.10
N PHE A 425 -17.22 -15.94 6.99
CA PHE A 425 -18.32 -16.87 6.97
C PHE A 425 -18.05 -18.06 7.87
N ASP A 426 -19.09 -18.60 8.49
CA ASP A 426 -19.00 -19.89 9.18
C ASP A 426 -18.68 -21.04 8.21
N ASP A 427 -18.22 -22.14 8.79
CA ASP A 427 -17.78 -23.35 8.09
C ASP A 427 -18.92 -24.29 7.66
N SER A 428 -20.18 -23.90 7.84
CA SER A 428 -21.33 -24.81 7.70
C SER A 428 -21.86 -24.95 6.27
N THR A 429 -21.67 -23.92 5.43
CA THR A 429 -22.34 -23.82 4.13
C THR A 429 -21.37 -23.42 3.04
N LEU A 430 -21.36 -24.18 1.94
CA LEU A 430 -20.56 -23.88 0.76
C LEU A 430 -20.94 -22.50 0.22
N SER A 431 -19.92 -21.66 -0.04
CA SER A 431 -20.12 -20.29 -0.51
C SER A 431 -19.95 -20.18 -2.02
N TRP A 432 -20.99 -19.70 -2.72
CA TRP A 432 -20.97 -19.34 -4.13
C TRP A 432 -20.75 -17.84 -4.26
N VAL A 433 -19.55 -17.43 -4.68
CA VAL A 433 -19.08 -16.05 -4.60
C VAL A 433 -18.97 -15.45 -5.98
N VAL A 434 -19.71 -14.36 -6.19
CA VAL A 434 -19.66 -13.52 -7.39
C VAL A 434 -19.09 -12.16 -6.99
N HIS A 435 -18.05 -11.71 -7.69
CA HIS A 435 -17.55 -10.34 -7.52
C HIS A 435 -18.33 -9.42 -8.45
N ALA A 436 -18.84 -8.32 -7.89
CA ALA A 436 -19.52 -7.29 -8.66
C ALA A 436 -18.55 -6.62 -9.65
N PRO A 437 -19.06 -6.12 -10.79
CA PRO A 437 -18.26 -5.41 -11.78
C PRO A 437 -17.61 -4.16 -11.18
N LEU A 438 -16.47 -3.76 -11.74
CA LEU A 438 -15.81 -2.52 -11.36
C LEU A 438 -16.73 -1.30 -11.65
N PRO A 439 -16.79 -0.32 -10.73
CA PRO A 439 -17.63 0.87 -10.88
C PRO A 439 -17.35 1.70 -12.12
N THR A 440 -18.40 2.09 -12.84
CA THR A 440 -18.32 3.02 -13.98
C THR A 440 -19.29 4.18 -13.80
N PRO A 441 -19.05 5.36 -14.41
CA PRO A 441 -19.97 6.49 -14.29
C PRO A 441 -21.32 6.23 -14.98
N GLN A 442 -21.40 5.17 -15.80
CA GLN A 442 -22.58 4.76 -16.54
C GLN A 442 -22.72 3.23 -16.43
N PRO A 443 -23.38 2.72 -15.38
CA PRO A 443 -23.62 1.28 -15.23
C PRO A 443 -24.33 0.70 -16.46
N THR A 444 -23.86 -0.43 -16.97
CA THR A 444 -24.46 -1.08 -18.15
C THR A 444 -25.46 -2.15 -17.75
N ALA A 445 -26.48 -2.36 -18.59
CA ALA A 445 -27.39 -3.49 -18.43
C ALA A 445 -26.64 -4.83 -18.54
N ALA A 446 -25.64 -4.93 -19.43
CA ALA A 446 -24.82 -6.14 -19.59
C ALA A 446 -24.17 -6.57 -18.27
N ALA A 447 -23.58 -5.64 -17.53
CA ALA A 447 -22.94 -5.94 -16.25
C ALA A 447 -23.94 -6.43 -15.19
N LEU A 448 -25.18 -5.90 -15.19
CA LEU A 448 -26.25 -6.41 -14.34
C LEU A 448 -26.63 -7.85 -14.72
N LEU A 449 -26.86 -8.10 -16.01
CA LEU A 449 -27.32 -9.40 -16.48
C LEU A 449 -26.24 -10.47 -16.28
N ASP A 450 -24.96 -10.17 -16.53
CA ASP A 450 -23.83 -11.05 -16.24
C ASP A 450 -23.81 -11.43 -14.76
N THR A 451 -23.98 -10.44 -13.86
CA THR A 451 -24.00 -10.68 -12.41
C THR A 451 -25.19 -11.58 -12.02
N LEU A 452 -26.39 -11.30 -12.54
CA LEU A 452 -27.57 -12.13 -12.27
C LEU A 452 -27.38 -13.55 -12.82
N ARG A 453 -26.74 -13.71 -13.97
CA ARG A 453 -26.45 -15.02 -14.57
C ARG A 453 -25.48 -15.82 -13.70
N CYS A 454 -24.40 -15.20 -13.24
CA CYS A 454 -23.46 -15.82 -12.28
C CYS A 454 -24.15 -16.23 -10.97
N LEU A 455 -25.06 -15.40 -10.45
CA LEU A 455 -25.80 -15.71 -9.22
C LEU A 455 -26.84 -16.83 -9.41
N ARG A 456 -27.50 -16.90 -10.57
CA ARG A 456 -28.46 -17.97 -10.91
C ARG A 456 -27.83 -19.33 -11.16
N ALA A 457 -26.56 -19.36 -11.54
CA ALA A 457 -25.82 -20.61 -11.72
C ALA A 457 -25.56 -21.34 -10.39
N ALA A 458 -25.73 -20.66 -9.25
CA ALA A 458 -25.56 -21.24 -7.92
C ALA A 458 -26.69 -22.26 -7.59
N PRO A 459 -26.36 -23.47 -7.13
CA PRO A 459 -27.37 -24.40 -6.61
C PRO A 459 -28.08 -23.84 -5.37
N ASP A 460 -29.32 -24.27 -5.13
CA ASP A 460 -30.15 -23.77 -4.01
C ASP A 460 -29.56 -24.09 -2.62
N SER A 461 -28.76 -25.14 -2.51
CA SER A 461 -28.08 -25.52 -1.27
C SER A 461 -26.90 -24.61 -0.91
N HIS A 462 -26.44 -23.76 -1.84
CA HIS A 462 -25.25 -22.95 -1.66
C HIS A 462 -25.61 -21.55 -1.15
N ARG A 463 -24.73 -20.98 -0.31
CA ARG A 463 -24.83 -19.58 0.11
C ARG A 463 -24.43 -18.69 -1.06
N LYS A 464 -25.38 -17.93 -1.60
CA LYS A 464 -25.13 -16.97 -2.69
C LYS A 464 -24.55 -15.67 -2.12
N VAL A 465 -23.36 -15.28 -2.58
CA VAL A 465 -22.63 -14.09 -2.10
C VAL A 465 -22.33 -13.16 -3.28
N LEU A 466 -22.65 -11.88 -3.12
CA LEU A 466 -22.21 -10.81 -4.02
C LEU A 466 -21.23 -9.90 -3.30
N TRP A 467 -19.96 -9.96 -3.72
CA TRP A 467 -18.86 -9.16 -3.18
C TRP A 467 -18.75 -7.82 -3.92
N LEU A 468 -18.83 -6.71 -3.19
CA LEU A 468 -18.75 -5.34 -3.70
C LEU A 468 -17.33 -4.79 -3.40
N PRO A 469 -16.42 -4.74 -4.38
CA PRO A 469 -15.00 -4.43 -4.17
C PRO A 469 -14.74 -2.92 -4.12
N ASP A 470 -15.32 -2.21 -3.15
CA ASP A 470 -15.30 -0.74 -3.08
C ASP A 470 -13.89 -0.15 -2.88
N TRP A 471 -13.03 -0.79 -2.08
CA TRP A 471 -11.65 -0.34 -1.89
C TRP A 471 -10.73 -0.74 -3.05
N SER A 472 -10.87 -1.93 -3.63
CA SER A 472 -10.14 -2.30 -4.85
C SER A 472 -10.52 -1.39 -6.01
N ALA A 473 -11.80 -1.03 -6.15
CA ALA A 473 -12.25 -0.06 -7.15
C ALA A 473 -11.65 1.35 -6.94
N PHE A 474 -11.51 1.76 -5.67
CA PHE A 474 -10.83 3.01 -5.33
C PHE A 474 -9.35 2.97 -5.73
N CYS A 475 -8.68 1.86 -5.40
CA CYS A 475 -7.28 1.58 -5.74
C CYS A 475 -7.04 1.49 -7.27
N LEU A 476 -8.02 1.04 -8.03
CA LEU A 476 -7.99 1.00 -9.51
C LEU A 476 -8.43 2.31 -10.16
N ASN A 477 -8.66 3.36 -9.37
CA ASN A 477 -9.04 4.68 -9.85
C ASN A 477 -10.33 4.71 -10.73
N CYS A 478 -11.24 3.74 -10.56
CA CYS A 478 -12.37 3.53 -11.49
C CYS A 478 -13.25 4.77 -11.68
N LEU A 479 -13.54 5.49 -10.58
CA LEU A 479 -14.33 6.73 -10.57
C LEU A 479 -13.53 7.95 -10.08
N GLY A 480 -12.21 7.95 -10.35
CA GLY A 480 -11.31 9.05 -10.00
C GLY A 480 -11.63 10.39 -10.65
N GLY A 481 -10.91 11.42 -10.20
CA GLY A 481 -11.05 12.82 -10.66
C GLY A 481 -11.89 13.70 -9.73
N GLY A 482 -12.18 13.22 -8.52
CA GLY A 482 -12.65 14.02 -7.40
C GLY A 482 -11.66 15.10 -6.97
N LYS A 483 -12.12 16.06 -6.16
CA LYS A 483 -11.21 17.05 -5.52
C LYS A 483 -10.44 16.42 -4.36
N THR A 484 -11.02 15.38 -3.76
CA THR A 484 -10.44 14.64 -2.65
C THR A 484 -10.71 13.14 -2.84
N PRO A 485 -9.88 12.25 -2.24
CA PRO A 485 -10.14 10.81 -2.21
C PRO A 485 -11.55 10.43 -1.73
N ALA A 486 -12.08 11.19 -0.77
CA ALA A 486 -13.42 11.01 -0.23
C ALA A 486 -14.53 11.28 -1.26
N ASP A 487 -14.28 12.07 -2.31
CA ASP A 487 -15.23 12.26 -3.40
C ASP A 487 -15.33 11.00 -4.26
N ASP A 488 -14.20 10.35 -4.53
CA ASP A 488 -14.13 9.16 -5.37
C ASP A 488 -14.79 7.95 -4.68
N LEU A 489 -14.54 7.78 -3.37
CA LEU A 489 -15.21 6.76 -2.55
C LEU A 489 -16.73 6.95 -2.51
N ARG A 490 -17.22 8.20 -2.46
CA ARG A 490 -18.65 8.51 -2.55
C ARG A 490 -19.23 8.11 -3.91
N ALA A 491 -18.52 8.39 -5.00
CA ALA A 491 -18.95 7.96 -6.32
C ALA A 491 -19.01 6.44 -6.46
N ILE A 492 -18.05 5.72 -5.88
CA ILE A 492 -18.05 4.25 -5.84
C ILE A 492 -19.24 3.71 -5.04
N GLY A 493 -19.52 4.30 -3.87
CA GLY A 493 -20.73 3.99 -3.09
C GLY A 493 -22.01 4.20 -3.90
N ALA A 494 -22.12 5.35 -4.57
CA ALA A 494 -23.26 5.67 -5.44
C ALA A 494 -23.45 4.65 -6.58
N PHE A 495 -22.36 4.19 -7.20
CA PHE A 495 -22.42 3.11 -8.18
C PHE A 495 -22.97 1.82 -7.56
N ASN A 496 -22.42 1.38 -6.42
CA ASN A 496 -22.84 0.15 -5.77
C ASN A 496 -24.33 0.18 -5.38
N GLU A 497 -24.82 1.32 -4.89
CA GLU A 497 -26.23 1.52 -4.56
C GLU A 497 -27.15 1.36 -5.78
N LEU A 498 -26.83 2.06 -6.88
CA LEU A 498 -27.59 1.97 -8.12
C LEU A 498 -27.53 0.57 -8.74
N PHE A 499 -26.36 -0.04 -8.74
CA PHE A 499 -26.14 -1.37 -9.29
C PHE A 499 -26.97 -2.41 -8.54
N VAL A 500 -26.90 -2.43 -7.21
CA VAL A 500 -27.69 -3.35 -6.37
C VAL A 500 -29.18 -3.07 -6.48
N ALA A 501 -29.60 -1.80 -6.57
CA ALA A 501 -31.00 -1.45 -6.79
C ALA A 501 -31.53 -2.01 -8.13
N GLY A 502 -30.72 -1.92 -9.19
CA GLY A 502 -31.04 -2.51 -10.49
C GLY A 502 -31.16 -4.03 -10.43
N LEU A 503 -30.23 -4.73 -9.76
CA LEU A 503 -30.33 -6.18 -9.56
C LEU A 503 -31.63 -6.58 -8.84
N ARG A 504 -31.98 -5.86 -7.76
CA ARG A 504 -33.22 -6.10 -7.00
C ARG A 504 -34.49 -5.82 -7.79
N ALA A 505 -34.47 -4.79 -8.63
CA ALA A 505 -35.61 -4.45 -9.48
C ALA A 505 -35.86 -5.50 -10.57
N LEU A 506 -34.80 -6.14 -11.09
CA LEU A 506 -34.90 -7.15 -12.14
C LEU A 506 -35.12 -8.58 -11.61
N ALA A 507 -34.56 -8.93 -10.45
CA ALA A 507 -34.64 -10.26 -9.87
C ALA A 507 -34.85 -10.23 -8.34
N PRO A 508 -36.02 -9.76 -7.87
CA PRO A 508 -36.26 -9.55 -6.43
C PRO A 508 -36.19 -10.83 -5.61
N ALA A 509 -36.72 -11.95 -6.12
CA ALA A 509 -36.68 -13.24 -5.41
C ALA A 509 -35.25 -13.75 -5.22
N LEU A 510 -34.45 -13.79 -6.29
CA LEU A 510 -33.05 -14.17 -6.22
C LEU A 510 -32.27 -13.27 -5.26
N MET A 511 -32.41 -11.95 -5.40
CA MET A 511 -31.67 -10.99 -4.58
C MET A 511 -32.09 -10.98 -3.11
N ALA A 512 -33.22 -11.58 -2.74
CA ALA A 512 -33.60 -11.78 -1.34
C ALA A 512 -32.76 -12.86 -0.64
N GLU A 513 -32.23 -13.83 -1.41
CA GLU A 513 -31.36 -14.90 -0.92
C GLU A 513 -29.87 -14.52 -0.94
N VAL A 514 -29.49 -13.49 -1.70
CA VAL A 514 -28.10 -13.08 -1.90
C VAL A 514 -27.57 -12.31 -0.70
N LYS A 515 -26.47 -12.80 -0.13
CA LYS A 515 -25.69 -12.08 0.88
C LYS A 515 -24.81 -11.03 0.19
N LEU A 516 -25.10 -9.75 0.45
CA LEU A 516 -24.23 -8.65 0.03
C LEU A 516 -23.06 -8.49 0.99
N VAL A 517 -21.85 -8.42 0.45
CA VAL A 517 -20.62 -8.16 1.20
C VAL A 517 -19.94 -6.94 0.61
N VAL A 518 -19.69 -5.92 1.43
CA VAL A 518 -18.89 -4.75 1.04
C VAL A 518 -17.47 -4.95 1.55
N GLN A 519 -16.50 -4.91 0.64
CA GLN A 519 -15.10 -5.23 0.91
C GLN A 519 -14.55 -4.42 2.11
N SER A 520 -14.72 -3.10 2.09
CA SER A 520 -14.27 -2.20 3.16
C SER A 520 -14.85 -2.52 4.53
N GLN A 521 -16.11 -2.95 4.59
CA GLN A 521 -16.78 -3.25 5.86
C GLN A 521 -16.24 -4.51 6.48
N VAL A 522 -15.96 -5.51 5.63
CA VAL A 522 -15.49 -6.81 6.06
C VAL A 522 -14.01 -6.79 6.42
N LEU A 523 -13.15 -6.17 5.59
CA LEU A 523 -11.72 -6.08 5.92
C LEU A 523 -11.47 -5.33 7.23
N LEU A 524 -12.31 -4.34 7.56
CA LEU A 524 -12.18 -3.57 8.80
C LEU A 524 -12.68 -4.30 10.05
N THR A 525 -13.30 -5.48 9.93
CA THR A 525 -13.64 -6.30 11.11
C THR A 525 -12.40 -6.89 11.77
N ASN A 526 -11.38 -7.23 10.97
CA ASN A 526 -10.07 -7.66 11.44
C ASN A 526 -9.02 -7.25 10.40
N PRO A 527 -8.60 -5.97 10.41
CA PRO A 527 -7.70 -5.43 9.40
C PRO A 527 -6.31 -6.07 9.49
N SER A 528 -5.88 -6.50 10.67
CA SER A 528 -4.58 -7.18 10.83
C SER A 528 -4.53 -8.45 9.97
N ASP A 529 -5.48 -9.38 10.15
CA ASP A 529 -5.42 -10.65 9.43
C ASP A 529 -5.68 -10.50 7.92
N TYR A 530 -6.51 -9.53 7.52
CA TYR A 530 -6.71 -9.20 6.12
C TYR A 530 -5.43 -8.70 5.45
N TRP A 531 -4.78 -7.68 6.03
CA TRP A 531 -3.59 -7.10 5.41
C TRP A 531 -2.34 -8.00 5.51
N ILE A 532 -2.25 -8.84 6.54
CA ILE A 532 -1.25 -9.92 6.59
C ILE A 532 -1.48 -10.91 5.44
N SER A 533 -2.74 -11.22 5.10
CA SER A 533 -3.07 -12.07 3.94
C SER A 533 -2.61 -11.42 2.62
N VAL A 534 -2.85 -10.11 2.45
CA VAL A 534 -2.36 -9.34 1.29
C VAL A 534 -0.82 -9.36 1.21
N ILE A 535 -0.13 -9.15 2.34
CA ILE A 535 1.33 -9.21 2.44
C ILE A 535 1.85 -10.59 2.03
N ASN A 536 1.25 -11.66 2.57
CA ASN A 536 1.68 -13.03 2.28
C ASN A 536 1.40 -13.45 0.84
N ALA A 537 0.28 -13.02 0.25
CA ALA A 537 0.02 -13.16 -1.19
C ALA A 537 1.10 -12.45 -2.02
N GLY A 538 1.45 -11.22 -1.62
CA GLY A 538 2.52 -10.46 -2.27
C GLY A 538 3.89 -11.13 -2.19
N ARG A 539 4.19 -11.82 -1.09
CA ARG A 539 5.46 -12.56 -0.91
C ARG A 539 5.52 -13.81 -1.78
N ALA A 540 4.38 -14.49 -1.97
CA ALA A 540 4.30 -15.73 -2.74
C ALA A 540 4.41 -15.52 -4.25
N PHE A 541 3.95 -14.38 -4.77
CA PHE A 541 3.95 -14.13 -6.22
C PHE A 541 5.09 -13.24 -6.69
N GLN A 542 5.69 -13.63 -7.81
CA GLN A 542 6.50 -12.74 -8.64
C GLN A 542 5.63 -11.62 -9.21
N LEU A 543 6.16 -10.41 -9.30
CA LEU A 543 5.43 -9.26 -9.83
C LEU A 543 4.91 -9.51 -11.25
N SER A 544 5.69 -10.16 -12.11
CA SER A 544 5.29 -10.49 -13.49
C SER A 544 4.04 -11.37 -13.56
N ARG A 545 3.87 -12.32 -12.63
CA ARG A 545 2.69 -13.20 -12.57
C ARG A 545 1.43 -12.42 -12.21
N VAL A 546 1.54 -11.45 -11.30
CA VAL A 546 0.43 -10.56 -10.91
C VAL A 546 0.09 -9.62 -12.06
N LEU A 547 1.07 -9.00 -12.71
CA LEU A 547 0.85 -8.12 -13.87
C LEU A 547 0.18 -8.86 -15.04
N HIS A 548 0.54 -10.12 -15.28
CA HIS A 548 -0.13 -10.96 -16.26
C HIS A 548 -1.61 -11.19 -15.94
N ALA A 549 -1.94 -11.45 -14.67
CA ALA A 549 -3.33 -11.64 -14.24
C ALA A 549 -4.17 -10.37 -14.35
N VAL A 550 -3.56 -9.21 -14.11
CA VAL A 550 -4.19 -7.89 -14.27
C VAL A 550 -4.49 -7.61 -15.75
N GLY A 551 -3.58 -7.96 -16.66
CA GLY A 551 -3.77 -7.78 -18.10
C GLY A 551 -3.76 -6.33 -18.59
N GLU A 552 -3.33 -5.37 -17.75
CA GLU A 552 -3.27 -3.94 -18.08
C GLU A 552 -1.94 -3.60 -18.77
N PRO A 553 -1.94 -2.96 -19.97
CA PRO A 553 -0.72 -2.60 -20.69
C PRO A 553 0.20 -1.62 -19.97
N SER A 554 -0.36 -0.67 -19.20
CA SER A 554 0.41 0.33 -18.45
C SER A 554 -0.09 0.47 -17.00
N PRO A 555 0.14 -0.55 -16.16
CA PRO A 555 -0.45 -0.61 -14.84
C PRO A 555 0.16 0.43 -13.89
N ASP A 556 -0.70 1.08 -13.12
CA ASP A 556 -0.30 1.75 -11.89
C ASP A 556 -0.10 0.74 -10.76
N ALA A 557 0.53 1.18 -9.67
CA ALA A 557 0.78 0.30 -8.53
C ALA A 557 -0.51 -0.14 -7.82
N GLY A 558 -1.60 0.62 -8.02
CA GLY A 558 -2.93 0.28 -7.57
C GLY A 558 -3.47 -1.01 -8.18
N HIS A 559 -3.13 -1.31 -9.44
CA HIS A 559 -3.51 -2.58 -10.08
C HIS A 559 -2.88 -3.79 -9.41
N VAL A 560 -1.60 -3.69 -9.04
CA VAL A 560 -0.90 -4.77 -8.31
C VAL A 560 -1.56 -4.98 -6.96
N LEU A 561 -1.82 -3.90 -6.22
CA LEU A 561 -2.40 -3.98 -4.88
C LEU A 561 -3.85 -4.49 -4.91
N ALA A 562 -4.68 -4.04 -5.85
CA ALA A 562 -6.04 -4.52 -6.03
C ALA A 562 -6.10 -6.02 -6.38
N ALA A 563 -5.13 -6.53 -7.14
CA ALA A 563 -5.02 -7.96 -7.42
C ALA A 563 -4.66 -8.75 -6.16
N LEU A 564 -3.72 -8.27 -5.33
CA LEU A 564 -3.40 -8.90 -4.04
C LEU A 564 -4.57 -8.83 -3.05
N MET A 565 -5.32 -7.73 -3.04
CA MET A 565 -6.56 -7.60 -2.27
C MET A 565 -7.60 -8.62 -2.73
N HIS A 566 -7.75 -8.87 -4.04
CA HIS A 566 -8.66 -9.90 -4.53
C HIS A 566 -8.26 -11.31 -4.04
N VAL A 567 -6.96 -11.62 -4.00
CA VAL A 567 -6.46 -12.89 -3.42
C VAL A 567 -6.87 -12.99 -1.95
N ALA A 568 -6.72 -11.91 -1.17
CA ALA A 568 -7.12 -11.87 0.23
C ALA A 568 -8.66 -11.95 0.42
N ASP A 569 -9.44 -11.30 -0.45
CA ASP A 569 -10.91 -11.37 -0.47
C ASP A 569 -11.38 -12.83 -0.66
N VAL A 570 -10.78 -13.55 -1.61
CA VAL A 570 -11.06 -14.97 -1.86
C VAL A 570 -10.64 -15.83 -0.66
N LEU A 571 -9.44 -15.61 -0.11
CA LEU A 571 -9.01 -16.35 1.09
C LEU A 571 -9.94 -16.11 2.29
N ALA A 572 -10.54 -14.93 2.39
CA ALA A 572 -11.40 -14.55 3.49
C ALA A 572 -12.75 -15.30 3.49
N VAL A 573 -13.21 -15.74 2.32
CA VAL A 573 -14.48 -16.46 2.15
C VAL A 573 -14.32 -17.98 2.07
N VAL A 574 -13.08 -18.48 2.01
CA VAL A 574 -12.75 -19.92 2.04
C VAL A 574 -13.15 -20.52 3.39
N ASN A 575 -13.78 -21.69 3.34
CA ASN A 575 -14.32 -22.40 4.48
C ASN A 575 -14.28 -23.94 4.27
N GLN A 576 -14.58 -24.70 5.32
CA GLN A 576 -14.57 -26.18 5.31
C GLN A 576 -15.55 -26.79 4.30
N ALA A 577 -16.75 -26.24 4.18
CA ALA A 577 -17.78 -26.75 3.28
C ALA A 577 -17.45 -26.51 1.78
N GLY A 578 -16.50 -25.63 1.50
CA GLY A 578 -16.02 -25.32 0.16
C GLY A 578 -16.40 -23.92 -0.32
N THR A 579 -15.77 -23.51 -1.42
CA THR A 579 -16.02 -22.21 -2.04
C THR A 579 -15.96 -22.34 -3.56
N VAL A 580 -16.93 -21.75 -4.25
CA VAL A 580 -16.96 -21.65 -5.70
C VAL A 580 -16.90 -20.18 -6.07
N LEU A 581 -15.88 -19.78 -6.82
CA LEU A 581 -15.80 -18.49 -7.47
C LEU A 581 -16.53 -18.58 -8.80
N CYS A 582 -17.53 -17.73 -8.99
CA CYS A 582 -18.24 -17.63 -10.25
C CYS A 582 -18.01 -16.27 -10.91
N CYS A 583 -17.56 -16.28 -12.15
CA CYS A 583 -17.24 -15.07 -12.89
C CYS A 583 -17.47 -15.22 -14.39
N THR A 584 -17.37 -14.11 -15.11
CA THR A 584 -17.30 -14.09 -16.58
C THR A 584 -15.85 -14.27 -17.05
N PRO A 585 -15.62 -14.55 -18.36
CA PRO A 585 -14.27 -14.70 -18.89
C PRO A 585 -13.34 -13.50 -18.64
N SER A 586 -13.90 -12.29 -18.54
CA SER A 586 -13.11 -11.06 -18.30
C SER A 586 -12.43 -11.02 -16.92
N HIS A 587 -12.89 -11.81 -15.94
CA HIS A 587 -12.33 -11.87 -14.59
C HIS A 587 -11.62 -13.20 -14.30
N GLN A 588 -11.58 -14.11 -15.28
CA GLN A 588 -11.07 -15.47 -15.09
C GLN A 588 -9.61 -15.50 -14.62
N LEU A 589 -8.72 -14.75 -15.29
CA LEU A 589 -7.29 -14.73 -14.94
C LEU A 589 -7.03 -14.26 -13.51
N LEU A 590 -7.85 -13.33 -13.02
CA LEU A 590 -7.74 -12.80 -11.66
C LEU A 590 -8.25 -13.82 -10.62
N ALA A 591 -9.34 -14.53 -10.92
CA ALA A 591 -9.84 -15.61 -10.08
C ALA A 591 -8.85 -16.79 -10.03
N GLU A 592 -8.22 -17.14 -11.16
CA GLU A 592 -7.18 -18.17 -11.23
C GLU A 592 -5.95 -17.81 -10.38
N LEU A 593 -5.52 -16.55 -10.39
CA LEU A 593 -4.45 -16.08 -9.50
C LEU A 593 -4.80 -16.31 -8.02
N ALA A 594 -6.03 -16.03 -7.61
CA ALA A 594 -6.48 -16.25 -6.24
C ALA A 594 -6.54 -17.74 -5.88
N ILE A 595 -7.08 -18.58 -6.77
CA ILE A 595 -7.14 -20.03 -6.57
C ILE A 595 -5.73 -20.63 -6.45
N GLU A 596 -4.79 -20.21 -7.30
CA GLU A 596 -3.38 -20.63 -7.26
C GLU A 596 -2.76 -20.39 -5.87
N TYR A 597 -2.95 -19.18 -5.32
CA TYR A 597 -2.44 -18.86 -3.99
C TYR A 597 -3.12 -19.67 -2.89
N VAL A 598 -4.46 -19.69 -2.88
CA VAL A 598 -5.22 -20.33 -1.81
C VAL A 598 -4.94 -21.82 -1.77
N GLN A 599 -4.85 -22.48 -2.93
CA GLN A 599 -4.51 -23.90 -3.02
C GLN A 599 -3.15 -24.20 -2.38
N ALA A 600 -2.14 -23.36 -2.59
CA ALA A 600 -0.84 -23.49 -1.94
C ALA A 600 -0.92 -23.18 -0.44
N ALA A 601 -1.67 -22.16 -0.03
CA ALA A 601 -1.78 -21.71 1.35
C ALA A 601 -2.54 -22.69 2.26
N VAL A 602 -3.53 -23.40 1.72
CA VAL A 602 -4.31 -24.41 2.47
C VAL A 602 -3.70 -25.82 2.38
N ALA A 603 -2.64 -26.01 1.58
CA ALA A 603 -1.97 -27.31 1.48
C ALA A 603 -1.41 -27.72 2.86
N GLY A 604 -1.93 -28.82 3.43
CA GLY A 604 -1.57 -29.29 4.76
C GLY A 604 -2.42 -28.72 5.91
N GLN A 605 -3.43 -27.89 5.61
CA GLN A 605 -4.46 -27.48 6.57
C GLN A 605 -5.65 -28.44 6.44
N ALA A 606 -5.82 -29.36 7.41
CA ALA A 606 -6.84 -30.42 7.34
C ALA A 606 -8.29 -29.91 7.28
N GLU A 607 -8.51 -28.63 7.60
CA GLU A 607 -9.81 -28.00 7.79
C GLU A 607 -10.16 -26.97 6.70
N LEU A 608 -9.46 -26.91 5.55
CA LEU A 608 -9.81 -25.95 4.50
C LEU A 608 -9.79 -26.59 3.11
N CYS A 609 -10.77 -26.24 2.28
CA CYS A 609 -10.85 -26.69 0.90
C CYS A 609 -10.39 -25.59 -0.06
N ALA A 610 -9.62 -25.97 -1.08
CA ALA A 610 -9.26 -25.05 -2.16
C ALA A 610 -10.52 -24.62 -2.95
N PRO A 611 -10.62 -23.35 -3.35
CA PRO A 611 -11.75 -22.85 -4.12
C PRO A 611 -11.81 -23.43 -5.53
N GLN A 612 -13.02 -23.61 -6.05
CA GLN A 612 -13.28 -24.02 -7.43
C GLN A 612 -13.67 -22.81 -8.28
N LEU A 613 -13.44 -22.89 -9.60
CA LEU A 613 -13.83 -21.86 -10.56
C LEU A 613 -15.01 -22.32 -11.43
N HIS A 614 -16.02 -21.46 -11.54
CA HIS A 614 -17.14 -21.65 -12.47
C HIS A 614 -17.28 -20.44 -13.40
N VAL A 615 -16.88 -20.60 -14.66
CA VAL A 615 -16.94 -19.52 -15.66
C VAL A 615 -18.26 -19.57 -16.42
N VAL A 616 -18.99 -18.46 -16.42
CA VAL A 616 -20.26 -18.30 -17.12
C VAL A 616 -20.08 -17.37 -18.32
N PRO A 617 -20.57 -17.70 -19.52
CA PRO A 617 -20.47 -16.81 -20.67
C PRO A 617 -21.12 -15.44 -20.41
N SER A 618 -20.47 -14.36 -20.85
CA SER A 618 -21.04 -13.02 -20.81
C SER A 618 -22.24 -12.87 -21.75
N VAL A 619 -23.12 -11.93 -21.45
CA VAL A 619 -24.31 -11.59 -22.25
C VAL A 619 -23.89 -10.61 -23.35
N PRO A 620 -24.01 -10.96 -24.66
CA PRO A 620 -23.51 -10.13 -25.75
C PRO A 620 -24.48 -9.00 -26.14
N LEU A 621 -24.72 -8.05 -25.23
CA LEU A 621 -25.70 -6.98 -25.43
C LEU A 621 -25.22 -5.79 -26.29
N ARG A 622 -24.00 -5.84 -26.83
CA ARG A 622 -23.45 -4.75 -27.62
C ARG A 622 -24.26 -4.56 -28.90
N LEU A 623 -24.65 -3.31 -29.19
CA LEU A 623 -25.55 -2.95 -30.29
C LEU A 623 -24.85 -2.79 -31.65
N LYS A 624 -23.52 -2.80 -31.64
CA LYS A 624 -22.65 -2.68 -32.81
C LYS A 624 -21.51 -3.68 -32.69
N ALA A 625 -20.88 -4.01 -33.81
CA ALA A 625 -19.66 -4.83 -33.82
C ALA A 625 -18.60 -4.22 -32.89
N ASP A 626 -17.84 -5.07 -32.23
CA ASP A 626 -16.75 -4.62 -31.37
C ASP A 626 -15.58 -4.11 -32.21
N ASP A 627 -15.23 -2.84 -32.00
CA ASP A 627 -14.11 -2.15 -32.63
C ASP A 627 -12.98 -1.87 -31.61
N GLY A 628 -13.07 -2.47 -30.42
CA GLY A 628 -12.14 -2.29 -29.32
C GLY A 628 -12.27 -0.94 -28.61
N LYS A 629 -13.28 -0.13 -28.94
CA LYS A 629 -13.50 1.19 -28.32
C LYS A 629 -14.75 1.20 -27.46
N TRP A 630 -14.68 1.92 -26.34
CA TRP A 630 -15.86 2.20 -25.54
C TRP A 630 -16.76 3.22 -26.24
N ASP A 631 -17.99 2.82 -26.59
CA ASP A 631 -19.01 3.69 -27.17
C ASP A 631 -20.32 3.56 -26.36
N PRO A 632 -20.73 4.58 -25.58
CA PRO A 632 -21.97 4.53 -24.82
C PRO A 632 -23.23 4.41 -25.70
N GLU A 633 -23.15 4.71 -27.00
CA GLU A 633 -24.24 4.50 -27.97
C GLU A 633 -24.26 3.08 -28.54
N ALA A 634 -23.19 2.30 -28.35
CA ALA A 634 -23.14 0.87 -28.64
C ALA A 634 -23.57 0.01 -27.44
N GLU A 635 -23.69 0.60 -26.25
CA GLU A 635 -24.01 -0.10 -25.01
C GLU A 635 -25.42 0.24 -24.50
N LEU A 636 -26.08 -0.73 -23.87
CA LEU A 636 -27.32 -0.49 -23.15
C LEU A 636 -27.01 -0.06 -21.71
N LEU A 637 -27.39 1.15 -21.32
CA LEU A 637 -27.14 1.69 -19.98
C LEU A 637 -28.31 1.42 -19.05
N LEU A 638 -28.02 1.28 -17.76
CA LEU A 638 -29.00 0.93 -16.73
C LEU A 638 -30.20 1.90 -16.66
N LEU A 639 -29.93 3.19 -16.91
CA LEU A 639 -30.91 4.28 -16.78
C LEU A 639 -31.22 4.95 -18.13
N ASP A 640 -30.93 4.30 -19.26
CA ASP A 640 -31.32 4.81 -20.57
C ASP A 640 -32.81 5.15 -20.59
N SER A 641 -33.16 6.35 -21.06
CA SER A 641 -34.55 6.74 -21.24
C SER A 641 -35.16 6.06 -22.47
N GLN A 642 -36.48 6.08 -22.61
CA GLN A 642 -37.14 5.62 -23.83
C GLN A 642 -36.58 6.30 -25.10
N ALA A 643 -36.22 7.58 -25.02
CA ALA A 643 -35.62 8.33 -26.12
C ALA A 643 -34.20 7.85 -26.45
N ASP A 644 -33.41 7.46 -25.44
CA ASP A 644 -32.09 6.87 -25.64
C ASP A 644 -32.19 5.49 -26.30
N LEU A 645 -33.10 4.64 -25.81
CA LEU A 645 -33.36 3.33 -26.42
C LEU A 645 -33.79 3.45 -27.88
N GLN A 646 -34.71 4.37 -28.17
CA GLN A 646 -35.15 4.66 -29.54
C GLN A 646 -33.98 5.04 -30.44
N ARG A 647 -33.09 5.92 -29.97
CA ARG A 647 -31.91 6.36 -30.72
C ARG A 647 -30.91 5.22 -30.93
N LYS A 648 -30.62 4.44 -29.89
CA LYS A 648 -29.65 3.34 -29.90
C LYS A 648 -30.12 2.18 -30.76
N LEU A 649 -31.36 1.70 -30.59
CA LEU A 649 -31.91 0.60 -31.39
C LEU A 649 -32.15 0.95 -32.85
N LYS A 650 -32.46 2.22 -33.16
CA LYS A 650 -32.50 2.67 -34.56
C LYS A 650 -31.15 2.43 -35.26
N ARG A 651 -30.05 2.64 -34.56
CA ARG A 651 -28.67 2.47 -35.05
C ARG A 651 -28.12 1.06 -34.89
N ALA A 652 -28.75 0.21 -34.08
CA ALA A 652 -28.33 -1.17 -33.89
C ALA A 652 -28.34 -1.94 -35.22
N PHE A 653 -27.33 -2.77 -35.44
CA PHE A 653 -27.26 -3.62 -36.62
C PHE A 653 -28.41 -4.62 -36.63
N CYS A 654 -29.08 -4.78 -37.78
CA CYS A 654 -30.20 -5.71 -37.95
C CYS A 654 -30.53 -5.78 -39.43
N GLU A 655 -30.03 -6.82 -40.09
CA GLU A 655 -30.24 -7.08 -41.50
C GLU A 655 -31.26 -8.21 -41.67
N PRO A 656 -32.23 -8.13 -42.59
CA PRO A 656 -33.22 -9.18 -42.79
C PRO A 656 -32.57 -10.56 -42.99
N GLY A 657 -33.01 -11.56 -42.23
CA GLY A 657 -32.50 -12.93 -42.30
C GLY A 657 -31.13 -13.17 -41.65
N ASN A 658 -30.40 -12.13 -41.26
CA ASN A 658 -29.11 -12.25 -40.58
C ASN A 658 -29.30 -12.47 -39.07
N VAL A 659 -28.99 -13.68 -38.59
CA VAL A 659 -29.08 -14.05 -37.17
C VAL A 659 -27.73 -14.23 -36.49
N GLU A 660 -26.61 -14.15 -37.24
CA GLU A 660 -25.26 -14.32 -36.69
C GLU A 660 -24.90 -13.15 -35.76
N PHE A 661 -25.12 -11.92 -36.23
CA PHE A 661 -24.98 -10.73 -35.40
C PHE A 661 -26.25 -9.89 -35.52
N CYS A 662 -27.20 -10.08 -34.60
CA CYS A 662 -28.44 -9.29 -34.57
C CYS A 662 -28.77 -8.88 -33.13
N PRO A 663 -28.20 -7.77 -32.64
CA PRO A 663 -28.44 -7.28 -31.28
C PRO A 663 -29.92 -7.20 -30.86
N PRO A 664 -30.90 -6.83 -31.72
CA PRO A 664 -32.30 -6.88 -31.34
C PRO A 664 -32.81 -8.28 -30.97
N ILE A 665 -32.34 -9.34 -31.65
CA ILE A 665 -32.70 -10.73 -31.30
C ILE A 665 -32.08 -11.08 -29.95
N VAL A 666 -30.81 -10.74 -29.73
CA VAL A 666 -30.13 -11.00 -28.45
C VAL A 666 -30.86 -10.29 -27.31
N LEU A 667 -31.28 -9.04 -27.49
CA LEU A 667 -32.05 -8.30 -26.48
C LEU A 667 -33.41 -8.93 -26.21
N ALA A 668 -34.10 -9.44 -27.23
CA ALA A 668 -35.33 -10.18 -27.04
C ALA A 668 -35.11 -11.42 -26.17
N GLU A 669 -34.07 -12.20 -26.48
CA GLU A 669 -33.73 -13.44 -25.80
C GLU A 669 -33.27 -13.23 -24.36
N GLU A 670 -32.32 -12.32 -24.17
CA GLU A 670 -31.57 -12.16 -22.92
C GLU A 670 -32.21 -11.17 -21.95
N VAL A 671 -33.08 -10.28 -22.46
CA VAL A 671 -33.74 -9.24 -21.65
C VAL A 671 -35.23 -9.49 -21.57
N ILE A 672 -35.93 -9.56 -22.71
CA ILE A 672 -37.40 -9.60 -22.70
C ILE A 672 -37.89 -10.96 -22.20
N LEU A 673 -37.47 -12.06 -22.82
CA LEU A 673 -37.95 -13.40 -22.45
C LEU A 673 -37.54 -13.81 -21.03
N GLN A 674 -36.42 -13.29 -20.52
CA GLN A 674 -35.92 -13.62 -19.17
C GLN A 674 -36.55 -12.80 -18.05
N TYR A 675 -36.97 -11.56 -18.32
CA TYR A 675 -37.32 -10.62 -17.25
C TYR A 675 -38.72 -9.99 -17.40
N ALA A 676 -39.43 -10.24 -18.51
CA ALA A 676 -40.83 -9.83 -18.64
C ALA A 676 -41.70 -10.61 -17.64
N PRO A 677 -42.81 -10.01 -17.13
CA PRO A 677 -43.72 -10.70 -16.21
C PRO A 677 -44.29 -12.00 -16.77
N ILE A 678 -44.42 -12.05 -18.10
CA ILE A 678 -44.75 -13.26 -18.85
C ILE A 678 -43.61 -13.44 -19.83
N ALA A 679 -42.97 -14.61 -19.84
CA ALA A 679 -41.84 -14.97 -20.69
C ALA A 679 -42.27 -15.09 -22.17
N ARG A 680 -42.73 -13.98 -22.75
CA ARG A 680 -43.21 -13.85 -24.11
C ARG A 680 -42.87 -12.48 -24.66
N MET A 681 -42.44 -12.43 -25.92
CA MET A 681 -42.30 -11.19 -26.68
C MET A 681 -43.49 -11.05 -27.62
N VAL A 682 -44.12 -9.88 -27.62
CA VAL A 682 -45.23 -9.54 -28.52
C VAL A 682 -44.73 -8.54 -29.56
N VAL A 683 -44.95 -8.83 -30.84
CA VAL A 683 -44.63 -7.94 -31.96
C VAL A 683 -45.93 -7.44 -32.55
N THR A 684 -46.27 -6.19 -32.26
CA THR A 684 -47.52 -5.57 -32.73
C THR A 684 -47.37 -5.08 -34.16
N ARG A 685 -48.25 -5.53 -35.05
CA ARG A 685 -48.21 -5.22 -36.49
C ARG A 685 -49.58 -4.88 -37.03
N LYS A 686 -49.59 -4.09 -38.11
CA LYS A 686 -50.82 -3.87 -38.87
C LYS A 686 -51.29 -5.18 -39.51
N PRO A 687 -52.62 -5.38 -39.69
CA PRO A 687 -53.15 -6.56 -40.38
C PRO A 687 -52.55 -6.78 -41.76
N GLU A 688 -52.21 -5.69 -42.47
CA GLU A 688 -51.55 -5.72 -43.79
C GLU A 688 -50.14 -6.32 -43.76
N ASN A 689 -49.49 -6.38 -42.59
CA ASN A 689 -48.11 -6.87 -42.40
C ASN A 689 -48.06 -8.25 -41.71
N GLY A 690 -49.15 -9.03 -41.77
CA GLY A 690 -49.22 -10.39 -41.23
C GLY A 690 -49.76 -10.52 -39.80
N GLY A 691 -50.23 -9.42 -39.19
CA GLY A 691 -50.82 -9.42 -37.85
C GLY A 691 -49.80 -9.60 -36.70
N ASP A 692 -50.29 -9.53 -35.47
CA ASP A 692 -49.46 -9.62 -34.28
C ASP A 692 -48.79 -11.00 -34.17
N LEU A 693 -47.49 -11.02 -33.86
CA LEU A 693 -46.79 -12.26 -33.52
C LEU A 693 -46.44 -12.33 -32.04
N GLN A 694 -46.36 -13.55 -31.52
CA GLN A 694 -45.93 -13.84 -30.16
C GLN A 694 -44.85 -14.90 -30.20
N PHE A 695 -43.81 -14.70 -29.40
CA PHE A 695 -42.66 -15.59 -29.30
C PHE A 695 -42.40 -15.95 -27.85
N SER A 696 -42.21 -17.23 -27.56
CA SER A 696 -41.90 -17.73 -26.20
C SER A 696 -40.44 -18.18 -26.06
N SER A 697 -39.71 -18.30 -27.17
CA SER A 697 -38.30 -18.70 -27.18
C SER A 697 -37.49 -17.93 -28.21
N GLY A 698 -36.18 -17.86 -28.00
CA GLY A 698 -35.24 -17.26 -28.95
C GLY A 698 -35.18 -17.99 -30.28
N GLU A 699 -35.31 -19.32 -30.25
CA GLU A 699 -35.34 -20.16 -31.45
C GLU A 699 -36.52 -19.79 -32.36
N GLU A 700 -37.71 -19.56 -31.80
CA GLU A 700 -38.87 -19.09 -32.57
C GLU A 700 -38.62 -17.73 -33.22
N ILE A 701 -37.99 -16.80 -32.50
CA ILE A 701 -37.64 -15.46 -33.02
C ILE A 701 -36.66 -15.59 -34.19
N ARG A 702 -35.58 -16.38 -34.01
CA ARG A 702 -34.56 -16.60 -35.04
C ARG A 702 -35.16 -17.26 -36.28
N ASN A 703 -35.96 -18.31 -36.09
CA ASN A 703 -36.60 -19.02 -37.20
C ASN A 703 -37.56 -18.12 -37.98
N SER A 704 -38.36 -17.31 -37.28
CA SER A 704 -39.28 -16.36 -37.92
C SER A 704 -38.52 -15.24 -38.66
N PHE A 705 -37.39 -14.79 -38.12
CA PHE A 705 -36.55 -13.77 -38.74
C PHE A 705 -35.81 -14.28 -39.99
N VAL A 706 -35.28 -15.51 -39.96
CA VAL A 706 -34.63 -16.17 -41.12
C VAL A 706 -35.63 -16.43 -42.24
N LYS A 707 -36.85 -16.86 -41.90
CA LYS A 707 -37.92 -17.09 -42.89
C LYS A 707 -38.46 -15.81 -43.53
N GLY A 708 -38.17 -14.64 -42.94
CA GLY A 708 -38.71 -13.36 -43.39
C GLY A 708 -40.10 -13.02 -42.83
N ASP A 709 -40.68 -13.89 -41.99
CA ASP A 709 -41.97 -13.67 -41.32
C ASP A 709 -41.90 -12.53 -40.29
N LEU A 710 -40.69 -12.22 -39.78
CA LEU A 710 -40.42 -11.11 -38.88
C LEU A 710 -39.41 -10.15 -39.52
N HIS A 711 -39.86 -8.95 -39.88
CA HIS A 711 -39.02 -7.94 -40.51
C HIS A 711 -38.29 -7.06 -39.46
N PRO A 712 -37.06 -6.57 -39.72
CA PRO A 712 -36.35 -5.64 -38.83
C PRO A 712 -37.15 -4.42 -38.39
N GLY A 713 -38.01 -3.91 -39.29
CA GLY A 713 -38.88 -2.76 -39.04
C GLY A 713 -39.94 -3.00 -37.96
N ASP A 714 -40.33 -4.26 -37.73
CA ASP A 714 -41.28 -4.66 -36.69
C ASP A 714 -40.56 -5.17 -35.43
N LEU A 715 -39.43 -5.87 -35.62
CA LEU A 715 -38.59 -6.38 -34.52
C LEU A 715 -38.01 -5.23 -33.68
N LYS A 716 -37.38 -4.23 -34.30
CA LYS A 716 -36.69 -3.16 -33.55
C LYS A 716 -37.62 -2.36 -32.63
N PRO A 717 -38.80 -1.87 -33.08
CA PRO A 717 -39.73 -1.17 -32.18
C PRO A 717 -40.28 -2.05 -31.07
N SER A 718 -40.58 -3.32 -31.36
CA SER A 718 -41.10 -4.26 -30.36
C SER A 718 -40.05 -4.58 -29.29
N VAL A 719 -38.80 -4.79 -29.69
CA VAL A 719 -37.67 -4.99 -28.77
C VAL A 719 -37.42 -3.72 -27.95
N ARG A 720 -37.50 -2.54 -28.56
CA ARG A 720 -37.39 -1.27 -27.83
C ARG A 720 -38.42 -1.18 -26.72
N ASP A 721 -39.70 -1.41 -27.02
CA ASP A 721 -40.77 -1.25 -26.04
C ASP A 721 -40.68 -2.31 -24.94
N GLY A 722 -40.29 -3.54 -25.30
CA GLY A 722 -40.03 -4.59 -24.32
C GLY A 722 -38.86 -4.25 -23.38
N VAL A 723 -37.70 -3.88 -23.93
CA VAL A 723 -36.52 -3.49 -23.14
C VAL A 723 -36.82 -2.23 -22.30
N ASP A 724 -37.56 -1.27 -22.85
CA ASP A 724 -37.97 -0.07 -22.12
C ASP A 724 -38.83 -0.44 -20.91
N ALA A 725 -39.81 -1.33 -21.05
CA ALA A 725 -40.63 -1.79 -19.93
C ALA A 725 -39.80 -2.48 -18.83
N ILE A 726 -38.73 -3.19 -19.20
CA ILE A 726 -37.80 -3.81 -18.25
C ILE A 726 -36.98 -2.76 -17.50
N LEU A 727 -36.35 -1.82 -18.21
CA LEU A 727 -35.54 -0.75 -17.62
C LEU A 727 -36.39 0.26 -16.85
N ASP A 728 -37.66 0.44 -17.23
CA ASP A 728 -38.60 1.32 -16.53
C ASP A 728 -38.82 0.92 -15.08
N ARG A 729 -38.76 -0.38 -14.78
CA ARG A 729 -38.83 -0.88 -13.39
C ARG A 729 -37.66 -0.36 -12.56
N VAL A 730 -36.45 -0.35 -13.14
CA VAL A 730 -35.26 0.19 -12.48
C VAL A 730 -35.40 1.70 -12.31
N ARG A 731 -35.75 2.42 -13.39
CA ARG A 731 -35.92 3.88 -13.35
C ARG A 731 -36.98 4.33 -12.34
N LYS A 732 -38.09 3.60 -12.22
CA LYS A 732 -39.14 3.85 -11.22
C LYS A 732 -38.58 3.73 -9.80
N VAL A 733 -37.86 2.65 -9.49
CA VAL A 733 -37.23 2.46 -8.17
C VAL A 733 -36.25 3.58 -7.84
N VAL A 734 -35.38 3.94 -8.79
CA VAL A 734 -34.45 5.07 -8.63
C VAL A 734 -35.22 6.38 -8.44
N SER A 735 -36.30 6.60 -9.19
CA SER A 735 -37.11 7.82 -9.11
C SER A 735 -37.99 7.92 -7.86
N SER A 736 -38.24 6.83 -7.14
CA SER A 736 -39.02 6.85 -5.90
C SER A 736 -38.15 6.97 -4.65
N ASP A 737 -36.85 6.65 -4.76
CA ASP A 737 -35.91 6.68 -3.64
C ASP A 737 -34.97 7.89 -3.73
N LYS A 738 -34.95 8.72 -2.67
CA LYS A 738 -34.12 9.93 -2.64
C LYS A 738 -32.63 9.61 -2.69
N THR A 739 -32.18 8.56 -2.00
CA THR A 739 -30.78 8.14 -1.94
C THR A 739 -30.31 7.70 -3.32
N LEU A 740 -31.11 6.91 -4.03
CA LEU A 740 -30.78 6.47 -5.39
C LEU A 740 -30.75 7.62 -6.40
N LYS A 741 -31.65 8.62 -6.28
CA LYS A 741 -31.55 9.86 -7.09
C LYS A 741 -30.26 10.60 -6.84
N ASP A 742 -29.84 10.71 -5.59
CA ASP A 742 -28.63 11.42 -5.23
C ASP A 742 -27.37 10.66 -5.70
N ALA A 743 -27.41 9.32 -5.67
CA ALA A 743 -26.40 8.46 -6.27
C ALA A 743 -26.28 8.67 -7.80
N GLU A 744 -27.42 8.71 -8.53
CA GLU A 744 -27.44 9.01 -9.97
C GLU A 744 -26.85 10.39 -10.29
N LYS A 745 -27.20 11.40 -9.50
CA LYS A 745 -26.62 12.75 -9.64
C LYS A 745 -25.12 12.72 -9.41
N GLU A 746 -24.62 11.94 -8.45
CA GLU A 746 -23.20 11.85 -8.16
C GLU A 746 -22.42 11.24 -9.33
N LEU A 747 -22.87 10.11 -9.89
CA LEU A 747 -22.26 9.53 -11.10
C LEU A 747 -22.33 10.48 -12.30
N THR A 748 -23.43 11.22 -12.45
CA THR A 748 -23.56 12.25 -13.49
C THR A 748 -22.52 13.36 -13.33
N LYS A 749 -22.18 13.77 -12.09
CA LYS A 749 -21.11 14.74 -11.84
C LYS A 749 -19.76 14.19 -12.27
N VAL A 750 -19.45 12.92 -11.94
CA VAL A 750 -18.21 12.26 -12.37
C VAL A 750 -18.11 12.22 -13.89
N LEU A 751 -19.19 11.83 -14.58
CA LEU A 751 -19.23 11.81 -16.05
C LEU A 751 -18.96 13.19 -16.66
N LYS A 752 -19.51 14.26 -16.08
CA LYS A 752 -19.27 15.64 -16.54
C LYS A 752 -17.84 16.11 -16.31
N ARG A 753 -17.16 15.60 -15.27
CA ARG A 753 -15.75 15.89 -15.01
C ARG A 753 -14.83 15.18 -16.01
N LYS A 754 -15.04 13.88 -16.27
CA LYS A 754 -14.22 13.10 -17.22
C LYS A 754 -14.33 13.56 -18.68
N LYS A 755 -15.37 14.32 -19.05
CA LYS A 755 -15.53 14.93 -20.38
C LYS A 755 -14.79 16.26 -20.55
N LYS A 756 -14.34 16.88 -19.46
CA LYS A 756 -13.51 18.09 -19.46
C LYS A 756 -12.05 17.68 -19.32
#